data_AF-A0A182QYG5-F1
#
_entry.id   AF-A0A182QYG5-F1
#
_cell.length_a   1.000
_cell.length_b   1.000
_cell.length_c   1.000
_cell.angle_alpha   90.00
_cell.angle_beta   90.00
_cell.angle_gamma   90.00
#
_symmetry.space_group_name_H-M   'P 1'
#
loop_
_entity.id
_entity.type
_entity.pdbx_description
1 polymer ?
#
loop_
_entity_poly.entity_id
_entity_poly.type
_entity_poly.pdbx_seq_one_letter_code
_entity_poly.pdbx_strand_id
1 'polypeptide(L)'
;MFKVCKNFAMARNLRHTLVHGTWRNVTTGSALRAAAVQPTSDQQKPNRSFVMNLFSGKLETAELFPYPEPLSEEQREYVQAFIDPTVKFYQEVNDAARNDATASVEKSVVDALWDQGYLGPFIPAEYGGLGLSNAQSVRLSEISGSYDLGMSIYAGAHQTIGTKGILLYGTKEQKEKYLPQLSTGRVFGAFALTEPGTGSDAASVKTKAVLSPCGKYYILNGSKLWCSGGGIANIFTTFAQTEVTDPSTGEKRNKMSAFIVERGFEGVSTGPPEDKMGIKCSVTTEVFFDDAKVPVENLLGEVGNGFKIAVNILNSGRFGLGAMLSGTMKTCVEKAADHVTNRVQFKRKLVEFENVQEKLALMATHHYVAQTLTYMVAGNMDKGSVDFHLEAAVSKVFCTEASWYVCDEAIQLLGGNGFMKSSGLERFLRDMRIFRIFEGANDVLRMFIALTGIQKAGKDLRELQRALKNPLGNMGLIIAEGTKRVGRSVGMGGTDLRSFVVSDLQNSAQQCAESIDMFSKTIESLLVKHGKGIVERQFQLARVADSAIDIYTMGAVLSRASRAVQKGLPSASQELLMAQIWCQEASNRVQRNINRIHSGTYQEHYAKLAQVARNISMLRLGRYIAARNDPSSKAVLEQYCRWLSTQAKAKERNRPAPTVNTSYMANLFRGEIEPLQVFPYPDSLKPEQKELIGSLVDPVSRFFEGYDPVKAEKNGGPDEATFQSMWEMGLMGMQAPEEYGGLALPNTGYARMGELVGAADLGLAVVFGAHQSIGWKGVLLYGTEEQKRKYIPQVVNGGTIAAFCLTEPSSGSDAGSIRSRAVKSADGSHYVLNGSKIWISGGGLANLLTVFAQTEVTDEKTGKKRDKVTAFIVERGFGGVTNGPPEDKMGIKCSNTAELYFDDVKIPAENVLGGEGNGFKVAMNILNNGRFGMSGTLAGTMAECIRKAAEHATSRVQFGQKIENFGNVQEKLARMAMHQYVSQSMGYMIAGNMDAGHTDYHLEAAISKVFASEAAWYVCDEAIQILGGNGFMTSSGLEKKLRDIRIYRIFEGANDILRLFVTLTGIQYAGSHLKELQRAFKNPTANLGLIFKEGSRRAVRSMGYGGTDLSTFVADPLKESAALCADSIDRFSKTIEALLIKHGKGIVDQQFLLIRLADSAIDIYAMSCVLSRATKSVRENLPSAEHEVLMAKAWCVEANDRVRINVRRATNGVFLKNYDTMSAIAKNICARQGVVQTNPVGMV
;
A
#
# COMPACT_ATOMS: atom_id res chain seq x y z
N MET A 1 -25.52 -34.13 -9.99
CA MET A 1 -25.11 -34.98 -8.84
C MET A 1 -24.59 -36.37 -9.23
N PHE A 2 -25.29 -37.19 -10.02
CA PHE A 2 -24.86 -38.58 -10.30
C PHE A 2 -23.57 -38.75 -11.14
N LYS A 3 -23.17 -37.76 -11.95
CA LYS A 3 -21.90 -37.79 -12.74
C LYS A 3 -20.66 -37.40 -11.93
N VAL A 4 -20.82 -36.65 -10.83
CA VAL A 4 -19.72 -36.19 -9.96
C VAL A 4 -19.24 -37.31 -9.04
N CYS A 5 -20.13 -38.20 -8.60
CA CYS A 5 -19.77 -39.36 -7.76
C CYS A 5 -18.88 -40.39 -8.49
N LYS A 6 -18.97 -40.50 -9.82
CA LYS A 6 -18.16 -41.46 -10.60
C LYS A 6 -16.68 -41.06 -10.71
N ASN A 7 -16.38 -39.75 -10.74
CA ASN A 7 -14.99 -39.27 -10.80
C ASN A 7 -14.30 -39.32 -9.42
N PHE A 8 -15.04 -39.13 -8.33
CA PHE A 8 -14.51 -39.30 -6.96
C PHE A 8 -14.19 -40.77 -6.62
N ALA A 9 -14.95 -41.73 -7.16
CA ALA A 9 -14.64 -43.15 -7.02
C ALA A 9 -13.31 -43.55 -7.69
N MET A 10 -12.93 -42.86 -8.77
CA MET A 10 -11.65 -43.09 -9.48
C MET A 10 -10.44 -42.61 -8.67
N ALA A 11 -10.55 -41.45 -8.01
CA ALA A 11 -9.52 -40.93 -7.09
C ALA A 11 -9.35 -41.81 -5.84
N ARG A 12 -10.47 -42.34 -5.30
CA ARG A 12 -10.45 -43.28 -4.17
C ARG A 12 -9.81 -44.63 -4.55
N ASN A 13 -10.00 -45.09 -5.78
CA ASN A 13 -9.33 -46.29 -6.31
C ASN A 13 -7.84 -46.07 -6.59
N LEU A 14 -7.40 -44.87 -7.00
CA LEU A 14 -5.97 -44.55 -7.14
C LEU A 14 -5.23 -44.65 -5.79
N ARG A 15 -5.84 -44.16 -4.70
CA ARG A 15 -5.26 -44.28 -3.35
C ARG A 15 -5.17 -45.73 -2.88
N HIS A 16 -6.18 -46.56 -3.17
CA HIS A 16 -6.16 -47.99 -2.83
C HIS A 16 -5.14 -48.80 -3.67
N THR A 17 -4.97 -48.42 -4.94
CA THR A 17 -4.04 -49.10 -5.87
C THR A 17 -2.58 -48.70 -5.61
N LEU A 18 -2.32 -47.44 -5.21
CA LEU A 18 -0.98 -46.95 -4.86
C LEU A 18 -0.50 -47.41 -3.47
N VAL A 19 -1.41 -47.64 -2.52
CA VAL A 19 -1.06 -48.05 -1.14
C VAL A 19 -0.95 -49.58 -0.98
N HIS A 20 -1.60 -50.37 -1.84
CA HIS A 20 -1.61 -51.85 -1.73
C HIS A 20 -1.14 -52.61 -2.98
N GLY A 21 -0.83 -51.92 -4.09
CA GLY A 21 -0.22 -52.53 -5.27
C GLY A 21 1.26 -52.84 -5.05
N THR A 22 1.64 -54.11 -5.20
CA THR A 22 2.98 -54.65 -4.99
C THR A 22 4.07 -53.97 -5.84
N TRP A 23 4.72 -52.95 -5.29
CA TRP A 23 6.11 -52.60 -5.60
C TRP A 23 7.01 -53.15 -4.49
N ARG A 24 7.08 -54.49 -4.38
CA ARG A 24 8.18 -55.15 -3.68
C ARG A 24 9.36 -55.19 -4.65
N ASN A 25 10.46 -54.54 -4.28
CA ASN A 25 11.74 -54.42 -5.00
C ASN A 25 11.94 -53.14 -5.85
N VAL A 26 11.70 -51.97 -5.26
CA VAL A 26 12.54 -50.81 -5.55
C VAL A 26 13.36 -50.56 -4.29
N THR A 27 14.68 -50.65 -4.40
CA THR A 27 15.62 -50.29 -3.34
C THR A 27 15.41 -48.83 -2.96
N THR A 28 14.58 -48.58 -1.95
CA THR A 28 14.35 -47.30 -1.25
C THR A 28 15.55 -46.89 -0.37
N GLY A 29 16.76 -47.29 -0.78
CA GLY A 29 17.97 -47.24 0.04
C GLY A 29 18.75 -45.93 0.03
N SER A 30 18.43 -44.96 -0.84
CA SER A 30 19.26 -43.75 -0.97
C SER A 30 18.52 -42.43 -1.22
N ALA A 31 17.19 -42.44 -1.41
CA ALA A 31 16.39 -41.23 -1.68
C ALA A 31 15.54 -40.72 -0.49
N LEU A 32 15.52 -41.42 0.66
CA LEU A 32 14.69 -41.09 1.84
C LEU A 32 15.43 -40.31 2.95
N ARG A 33 16.41 -39.47 2.58
CA ARG A 33 16.99 -38.47 3.50
C ARG A 33 16.73 -37.05 2.99
N ALA A 34 15.46 -36.66 2.88
CA ALA A 34 15.13 -35.25 3.12
C ALA A 34 15.43 -35.00 4.60
N ALA A 35 16.64 -34.50 4.87
CA ALA A 35 17.28 -34.58 6.16
C ALA A 35 16.46 -33.88 7.27
N ALA A 36 15.89 -34.68 8.17
CA ALA A 36 15.94 -34.33 9.58
C ALA A 36 17.43 -34.29 9.96
N VAL A 37 18.06 -33.12 9.81
CA VAL A 37 19.43 -32.90 10.24
C VAL A 37 19.45 -33.01 11.76
N GLN A 38 19.83 -34.18 12.28
CA GLN A 38 20.33 -34.26 13.64
C GLN A 38 21.58 -33.37 13.73
N PRO A 39 21.74 -32.55 14.79
CA PRO A 39 22.95 -31.77 15.00
C PRO A 39 24.11 -32.74 15.27
N THR A 40 24.89 -33.06 14.24
CA THR A 40 26.14 -33.77 14.40
C THR A 40 27.19 -32.83 14.98
N SER A 41 27.96 -33.35 15.94
CA SER A 41 29.02 -32.71 16.72
C SER A 41 29.96 -31.78 15.94
N ASP A 42 30.17 -30.58 16.49
CA ASP A 42 31.32 -29.66 16.46
C ASP A 42 32.47 -29.90 15.44
N GLN A 43 32.15 -29.91 14.15
CA GLN A 43 33.05 -29.43 13.11
C GLN A 43 32.34 -28.34 12.31
N GLN A 44 32.77 -27.08 12.46
CA GLN A 44 32.19 -25.92 11.77
C GLN A 44 32.33 -26.08 10.25
N LYS A 45 31.28 -26.58 9.59
CA LYS A 45 31.14 -26.43 8.14
C LYS A 45 31.04 -24.94 7.80
N PRO A 46 31.67 -24.48 6.71
CA PRO A 46 31.56 -23.09 6.28
C PRO A 46 30.10 -22.74 5.96
N ASN A 47 29.64 -21.58 6.46
CA ASN A 47 28.27 -21.09 6.23
C ASN A 47 28.09 -20.76 4.75
N ARG A 48 27.07 -21.35 4.11
CA ARG A 48 26.82 -21.26 2.66
C ARG A 48 25.80 -20.19 2.26
N SER A 49 25.25 -19.44 3.23
CA SER A 49 24.26 -18.40 2.96
C SER A 49 24.88 -17.21 2.23
N PHE A 50 24.29 -16.83 1.11
CA PHE A 50 24.69 -15.63 0.37
C PHE A 50 24.44 -14.37 1.21
N VAL A 51 23.25 -14.25 1.80
CA VAL A 51 22.87 -13.02 2.52
C VAL A 51 23.69 -12.86 3.79
N MET A 52 24.01 -13.93 4.51
CA MET A 52 24.86 -13.86 5.71
C MET A 52 26.28 -13.38 5.36
N ASN A 53 26.87 -13.97 4.31
CA ASN A 53 28.24 -13.66 3.89
C ASN A 53 28.36 -12.28 3.22
N LEU A 54 27.28 -11.79 2.60
CA LEU A 54 27.17 -10.44 2.03
C LEU A 54 27.54 -9.34 3.04
N PHE A 55 27.13 -9.46 4.30
CA PHE A 55 27.46 -8.46 5.34
C PHE A 55 28.97 -8.39 5.66
N SER A 56 29.71 -9.46 5.38
CA SER A 56 31.17 -9.50 5.51
C SER A 56 31.87 -9.19 4.16
N GLY A 57 31.08 -8.86 3.14
CA GLY A 57 31.46 -8.73 1.75
C GLY A 57 32.13 -9.97 1.15
N LYS A 58 31.86 -11.14 1.70
CA LYS A 58 32.31 -12.40 1.12
C LYS A 58 31.28 -12.81 0.08
N LEU A 59 31.72 -13.05 -1.15
CA LEU A 59 30.86 -13.52 -2.21
C LEU A 59 30.74 -15.05 -2.10
N GLU A 60 29.65 -15.54 -1.51
CA GLU A 60 29.33 -16.97 -1.43
C GLU A 60 28.16 -17.27 -2.37
N THR A 61 28.44 -17.92 -3.50
CA THR A 61 27.47 -18.13 -4.59
C THR A 61 26.87 -19.52 -4.64
N ALA A 62 27.29 -20.47 -3.80
CA ALA A 62 26.93 -21.88 -3.96
C ALA A 62 25.43 -22.17 -3.79
N GLU A 63 24.69 -21.30 -3.10
CA GLU A 63 23.23 -21.37 -2.94
C GLU A 63 22.49 -20.34 -3.82
N LEU A 64 23.22 -19.57 -4.62
CA LEU A 64 22.66 -18.56 -5.51
C LEU A 64 22.81 -18.94 -7.00
N PHE A 65 23.96 -19.52 -7.39
CA PHE A 65 24.31 -19.88 -8.76
C PHE A 65 24.84 -21.33 -8.87
N PRO A 66 24.46 -22.10 -9.90
CA PRO A 66 23.35 -21.82 -10.81
C PRO A 66 21.99 -21.89 -10.08
N TYR A 67 20.94 -21.34 -10.71
CA TYR A 67 19.59 -21.38 -10.14
C TYR A 67 19.18 -22.83 -9.80
N PRO A 68 18.62 -23.11 -8.62
CA PRO A 68 18.41 -24.49 -8.20
C PRO A 68 17.35 -25.20 -9.04
N GLU A 69 17.65 -26.45 -9.40
CA GLU A 69 16.75 -27.42 -10.01
C GLU A 69 16.53 -28.56 -9.01
N PRO A 70 15.59 -28.42 -8.06
CA PRO A 70 15.51 -29.31 -6.91
C PRO A 70 14.75 -30.61 -7.19
N LEU A 71 13.94 -30.68 -8.24
CA LEU A 71 13.07 -31.82 -8.51
C LEU A 71 13.70 -32.82 -9.48
N SER A 72 13.75 -34.09 -9.06
CA SER A 72 13.96 -35.23 -9.97
C SER A 72 12.79 -35.38 -10.93
N GLU A 73 12.96 -36.19 -11.99
CA GLU A 73 11.88 -36.50 -12.94
C GLU A 73 10.69 -37.17 -12.23
N GLU A 74 10.96 -38.17 -11.39
CA GLU A 74 9.94 -38.84 -10.55
C GLU A 74 9.17 -37.85 -9.66
N GLN A 75 9.87 -36.91 -9.02
CA GLN A 75 9.22 -35.89 -8.19
C GLN A 75 8.36 -34.94 -9.02
N ARG A 76 8.76 -34.61 -10.26
CA ARG A 76 7.94 -33.80 -11.17
C ARG A 76 6.68 -34.53 -11.59
N GLU A 77 6.80 -35.78 -12.02
CA GLU A 77 5.65 -36.61 -12.39
C GLU A 77 4.67 -36.78 -11.22
N TYR A 78 5.20 -37.02 -10.01
CA TYR A 78 4.40 -37.18 -8.81
C TYR A 78 3.57 -35.93 -8.51
N VAL A 79 4.17 -34.73 -8.48
CA VAL A 79 3.41 -33.50 -8.18
C VAL A 79 2.51 -33.08 -9.36
N GLN A 80 2.91 -33.35 -10.60
CA GLN A 80 2.09 -33.09 -11.79
C GLN A 80 0.73 -33.80 -11.73
N ALA A 81 0.69 -35.02 -11.16
CA ALA A 81 -0.56 -35.77 -10.97
C ALA A 81 -1.57 -35.07 -10.03
N PHE A 82 -1.11 -34.14 -9.19
CA PHE A 82 -1.97 -33.37 -8.27
C PHE A 82 -2.39 -32.01 -8.82
N ILE A 83 -1.69 -31.46 -9.83
CA ILE A 83 -1.98 -30.10 -10.35
C ILE A 83 -3.42 -29.98 -10.83
N ASP A 84 -3.84 -30.83 -11.76
CA ASP A 84 -5.20 -30.80 -12.32
C ASP A 84 -6.29 -31.03 -11.26
N PRO A 85 -6.20 -32.04 -10.37
CA PRO A 85 -7.13 -32.18 -9.25
C PRO A 85 -7.20 -30.96 -8.32
N THR A 86 -6.06 -30.33 -8.01
CA THR A 86 -6.03 -29.14 -7.15
C THR A 86 -6.68 -27.95 -7.86
N VAL A 87 -6.40 -27.72 -9.15
CA VAL A 87 -7.06 -26.67 -9.94
C VAL A 87 -8.57 -26.88 -9.98
N LYS A 88 -9.03 -28.10 -10.28
CA LYS A 88 -10.46 -28.43 -10.30
C LYS A 88 -11.12 -28.26 -8.94
N PHE A 89 -10.45 -28.60 -7.85
CA PHE A 89 -10.96 -28.32 -6.51
C PHE A 89 -11.25 -26.83 -6.34
N TYR A 90 -10.30 -25.95 -6.67
CA TYR A 90 -10.51 -24.52 -6.49
C TYR A 90 -11.52 -23.89 -7.48
N GLN A 91 -11.72 -24.50 -8.65
CA GLN A 91 -12.65 -24.00 -9.68
C GLN A 91 -14.08 -24.53 -9.52
N GLU A 92 -14.23 -25.79 -9.11
CA GLU A 92 -15.52 -26.51 -9.16
C GLU A 92 -16.09 -26.82 -7.77
N VAL A 93 -15.25 -26.84 -6.71
CA VAL A 93 -15.66 -27.23 -5.35
C VAL A 93 -15.56 -26.06 -4.37
N ASN A 94 -14.43 -25.34 -4.36
CA ASN A 94 -14.23 -24.19 -3.49
C ASN A 94 -14.97 -22.95 -4.03
N ASP A 95 -15.64 -22.22 -3.15
CA ASP A 95 -16.19 -20.90 -3.46
C ASP A 95 -15.59 -19.86 -2.51
N ALA A 96 -14.57 -19.16 -3.00
CA ALA A 96 -13.85 -18.16 -2.22
C ALA A 96 -14.71 -16.94 -1.85
N ALA A 97 -15.74 -16.62 -2.62
CA ALA A 97 -16.64 -15.51 -2.30
C ALA A 97 -17.61 -15.92 -1.19
N ARG A 98 -18.12 -17.14 -1.23
CA ARG A 98 -18.93 -17.74 -0.16
C ARG A 98 -18.12 -17.85 1.13
N ASN A 99 -16.92 -18.42 1.06
CA ASN A 99 -16.02 -18.55 2.22
C ASN A 99 -15.76 -17.21 2.92
N ASP A 100 -15.51 -16.14 2.15
CA ASP A 100 -15.33 -14.79 2.69
C ASP A 100 -16.62 -14.23 3.31
N ALA A 101 -17.77 -14.43 2.65
CA ALA A 101 -19.06 -13.93 3.11
C ALA A 101 -19.57 -14.63 4.38
N THR A 102 -19.35 -15.95 4.51
CA THR A 102 -19.80 -16.75 5.65
C THR A 102 -18.77 -16.87 6.76
N ALA A 103 -17.56 -16.34 6.57
CA ALA A 103 -16.41 -16.46 7.48
C ALA A 103 -16.16 -17.91 7.95
N SER A 104 -16.44 -18.88 7.08
CA SER A 104 -16.38 -20.31 7.39
C SER A 104 -16.18 -21.11 6.10
N VAL A 105 -15.84 -22.40 6.25
CA VAL A 105 -15.67 -23.33 5.13
C VAL A 105 -16.66 -24.47 5.31
N GLU A 106 -17.38 -24.84 4.25
CA GLU A 106 -18.29 -25.97 4.31
C GLU A 106 -17.54 -27.28 4.53
N LYS A 107 -18.14 -28.18 5.33
CA LYS A 107 -17.54 -29.49 5.63
C LYS A 107 -17.24 -30.30 4.37
N SER A 108 -18.11 -30.27 3.36
CA SER A 108 -17.92 -30.94 2.08
C SER A 108 -16.67 -30.45 1.33
N VAL A 109 -16.36 -29.15 1.40
CA VAL A 109 -15.16 -28.56 0.81
C VAL A 109 -13.92 -29.01 1.58
N VAL A 110 -13.97 -29.05 2.92
CA VAL A 110 -12.88 -29.57 3.75
C VAL A 110 -12.63 -31.07 3.48
N ASP A 111 -13.69 -31.87 3.39
CA ASP A 111 -13.62 -33.30 3.09
C ASP A 111 -13.01 -33.55 1.68
N ALA A 112 -13.36 -32.74 0.68
CA ALA A 112 -12.77 -32.83 -0.65
C ALA A 112 -11.28 -32.45 -0.66
N LEU A 113 -10.88 -31.41 0.09
CA LEU A 113 -9.47 -31.03 0.25
C LEU A 113 -8.66 -32.13 0.94
N TRP A 114 -9.28 -32.79 1.91
CA TRP A 114 -8.74 -33.93 2.63
C TRP A 114 -8.56 -35.16 1.72
N ASP A 115 -9.55 -35.50 0.91
CA ASP A 115 -9.50 -36.67 0.01
C ASP A 115 -8.36 -36.58 -1.02
N GLN A 116 -7.91 -35.36 -1.35
CA GLN A 116 -6.73 -35.11 -2.19
C GLN A 116 -5.38 -35.24 -1.45
N GLY A 117 -5.39 -35.37 -0.12
CA GLY A 117 -4.19 -35.41 0.72
C GLY A 117 -3.55 -34.05 0.99
N TYR A 118 -4.20 -32.95 0.61
CA TYR A 118 -3.62 -31.61 0.62
C TYR A 118 -3.37 -31.02 2.02
N LEU A 119 -3.92 -31.64 3.08
CA LEU A 119 -3.70 -31.23 4.46
C LEU A 119 -2.43 -31.85 5.10
N GLY A 120 -1.84 -32.87 4.47
CA GLY A 120 -0.64 -33.52 4.94
C GLY A 120 0.50 -33.56 3.90
N PRO A 121 0.84 -32.46 3.19
CA PRO A 121 1.79 -32.54 2.09
C PRO A 121 3.20 -32.91 2.55
N PHE A 122 3.65 -32.38 3.69
CA PHE A 122 5.00 -32.62 4.23
C PHE A 122 5.09 -33.85 5.11
N ILE A 123 3.95 -34.44 5.50
CA ILE A 123 3.95 -35.62 6.35
C ILE A 123 4.46 -36.79 5.51
N PRO A 124 5.46 -37.56 5.98
CA PRO A 124 5.96 -38.72 5.26
C PRO A 124 4.87 -39.74 4.94
N ALA A 125 5.01 -40.45 3.82
CA ALA A 125 4.04 -41.46 3.39
C ALA A 125 3.84 -42.59 4.42
N GLU A 126 4.87 -42.93 5.19
CA GLU A 126 4.79 -43.92 6.29
C GLU A 126 3.83 -43.48 7.42
N TYR A 127 3.56 -42.18 7.55
CA TYR A 127 2.54 -41.63 8.46
C TYR A 127 1.28 -41.15 7.71
N GLY A 128 1.04 -41.64 6.48
CA GLY A 128 -0.19 -41.37 5.72
C GLY A 128 -0.27 -40.03 4.98
N GLY A 129 0.81 -39.24 4.98
CA GLY A 129 0.89 -37.99 4.20
C GLY A 129 1.39 -38.19 2.76
N LEU A 130 1.61 -37.08 2.04
CA LEU A 130 2.06 -37.12 0.64
C LEU A 130 3.58 -37.19 0.47
N GLY A 131 4.37 -36.85 1.50
CA GLY A 131 5.83 -36.85 1.44
C GLY A 131 6.44 -35.86 0.44
N LEU A 132 5.76 -34.74 0.16
CA LEU A 132 6.22 -33.73 -0.79
C LEU A 132 7.47 -32.98 -0.30
N SER A 133 8.36 -32.68 -1.25
CA SER A 133 9.46 -31.74 -1.06
C SER A 133 8.96 -30.31 -0.88
N ASN A 134 9.82 -29.40 -0.43
CA ASN A 134 9.48 -27.98 -0.31
C ASN A 134 9.11 -27.39 -1.68
N ALA A 135 9.88 -27.68 -2.73
CA ALA A 135 9.61 -27.18 -4.08
C ALA A 135 8.32 -27.78 -4.71
N GLN A 136 7.98 -29.04 -4.44
CA GLN A 136 6.67 -29.61 -4.84
C GLN A 136 5.52 -28.88 -4.13
N SER A 137 5.66 -28.62 -2.83
CA SER A 137 4.64 -27.90 -2.06
C SER A 137 4.48 -26.45 -2.49
N VAL A 138 5.57 -25.77 -2.91
CA VAL A 138 5.49 -24.43 -3.51
C VAL A 138 4.56 -24.44 -4.73
N ARG A 139 4.70 -25.39 -5.64
CA ARG A 139 3.88 -25.45 -6.86
C ARG A 139 2.39 -25.54 -6.55
N LEU A 140 2.00 -26.39 -5.58
CA LEU A 140 0.59 -26.52 -5.20
C LEU A 140 0.08 -25.30 -4.42
N SER A 141 0.93 -24.72 -3.55
CA SER A 141 0.60 -23.51 -2.81
C SER A 141 0.38 -22.29 -3.72
N GLU A 142 1.12 -22.19 -4.83
CA GLU A 142 0.85 -21.19 -5.87
C GLU A 142 -0.55 -21.35 -6.47
N ILE A 143 -1.00 -22.59 -6.73
CA ILE A 143 -2.36 -22.84 -7.23
C ILE A 143 -3.38 -22.34 -6.20
N SER A 144 -3.24 -22.79 -4.95
CA SER A 144 -4.12 -22.37 -3.85
C SER A 144 -4.23 -20.84 -3.73
N GLY A 145 -3.10 -20.14 -3.76
CA GLY A 145 -3.06 -18.69 -3.66
C GLY A 145 -3.63 -17.94 -4.86
N SER A 146 -3.66 -18.55 -6.05
CA SER A 146 -4.31 -17.96 -7.23
C SER A 146 -5.84 -17.86 -7.10
N TYR A 147 -6.46 -18.62 -6.21
CA TYR A 147 -7.92 -18.65 -6.05
C TYR A 147 -8.41 -18.10 -4.70
N ASP A 148 -7.82 -18.54 -3.59
CA ASP A 148 -8.36 -18.27 -2.24
C ASP A 148 -7.27 -18.26 -1.17
N LEU A 149 -6.85 -17.06 -0.72
CA LEU A 149 -5.88 -16.90 0.36
C LEU A 149 -6.45 -17.30 1.73
N GLY A 150 -7.77 -17.18 1.94
CA GLY A 150 -8.42 -17.65 3.16
C GLY A 150 -8.29 -19.16 3.31
N MET A 151 -8.60 -19.92 2.27
CA MET A 151 -8.38 -21.37 2.22
C MET A 151 -6.91 -21.75 2.24
N SER A 152 -6.06 -20.95 1.59
CA SER A 152 -4.60 -21.16 1.63
C SER A 152 -4.05 -21.08 3.06
N ILE A 153 -4.51 -20.10 3.86
CA ILE A 153 -4.12 -19.96 5.26
C ILE A 153 -4.82 -20.99 6.16
N TYR A 154 -6.07 -21.37 5.86
CA TYR A 154 -6.73 -22.49 6.54
C TYR A 154 -5.87 -23.76 6.45
N ALA A 155 -5.49 -24.19 5.24
CA ALA A 155 -4.62 -25.35 5.06
C ALA A 155 -3.19 -25.09 5.59
N GLY A 156 -2.66 -23.90 5.33
CA GLY A 156 -1.34 -23.43 5.76
C GLY A 156 -1.12 -23.54 7.26
N ALA A 157 -2.02 -22.95 8.07
CA ALA A 157 -1.92 -22.96 9.53
C ALA A 157 -1.77 -24.38 10.09
N HIS A 158 -2.47 -25.36 9.50
CA HIS A 158 -2.31 -26.76 9.84
C HIS A 158 -0.96 -27.32 9.39
N GLN A 159 -0.63 -27.23 8.10
CA GLN A 159 0.49 -27.97 7.52
C GLN A 159 1.88 -27.33 7.70
N THR A 160 1.98 -25.99 7.73
CA THR A 160 3.27 -25.28 7.77
C THR A 160 3.74 -24.98 9.18
N ILE A 161 2.82 -24.83 10.14
CA ILE A 161 3.14 -24.49 11.52
C ILE A 161 2.48 -25.41 12.57
N GLY A 162 1.24 -25.85 12.36
CA GLY A 162 0.50 -26.69 13.31
C GLY A 162 1.08 -28.10 13.47
N THR A 163 1.44 -28.76 12.37
CA THR A 163 2.05 -30.11 12.36
C THR A 163 3.58 -30.09 12.38
N LYS A 164 4.18 -28.96 11.99
CA LYS A 164 5.62 -28.83 11.72
C LYS A 164 6.48 -29.09 12.94
N GLY A 165 6.03 -28.67 14.13
CA GLY A 165 6.75 -28.93 15.38
C GLY A 165 6.98 -30.43 15.61
N ILE A 166 5.93 -31.24 15.45
CA ILE A 166 5.98 -32.70 15.61
C ILE A 166 6.85 -33.33 14.52
N LEU A 167 6.77 -32.85 13.28
CA LEU A 167 7.63 -33.32 12.18
C LEU A 167 9.12 -33.10 12.48
N LEU A 168 9.49 -31.90 12.95
CA LEU A 168 10.88 -31.52 13.15
C LEU A 168 11.48 -32.03 14.48
N TYR A 169 10.71 -32.01 15.56
CA TYR A 169 11.20 -32.25 16.92
C TYR A 169 10.50 -33.38 17.67
N GLY A 170 9.46 -33.99 17.08
CA GLY A 170 8.73 -35.09 17.72
C GLY A 170 9.62 -36.32 17.90
N THR A 171 9.47 -37.00 19.04
CA THR A 171 10.03 -38.34 19.24
C THR A 171 9.37 -39.33 18.28
N LYS A 172 9.92 -40.54 18.18
CA LYS A 172 9.32 -41.60 17.35
C LYS A 172 7.89 -41.89 17.78
N GLU A 173 7.65 -41.99 19.08
CA GLU A 173 6.35 -42.26 19.70
C GLU A 173 5.36 -41.12 19.45
N GLN A 174 5.81 -39.86 19.60
CA GLN A 174 4.98 -38.70 19.28
C GLN A 174 4.61 -38.67 17.79
N LYS A 175 5.54 -38.99 16.90
CA LYS A 175 5.30 -39.03 15.45
C LYS A 175 4.30 -40.12 15.08
N GLU A 176 4.50 -41.34 15.59
CA GLU A 176 3.59 -42.48 15.39
C GLU A 176 2.20 -42.22 15.95
N LYS A 177 2.09 -41.53 17.10
CA LYS A 177 0.80 -41.15 17.70
C LYS A 177 0.07 -40.09 16.89
N TYR A 178 0.72 -38.99 16.54
CA TYR A 178 0.05 -37.78 16.06
C TYR A 178 0.05 -37.61 14.53
N LEU A 179 1.13 -37.96 13.83
CA LEU A 179 1.24 -37.67 12.39
C LEU A 179 0.22 -38.44 11.54
N PRO A 180 -0.11 -39.72 11.79
CA PRO A 180 -1.17 -40.40 11.05
C PRO A 180 -2.52 -39.69 11.13
N GLN A 181 -2.86 -39.20 12.32
CA GLN A 181 -4.12 -38.47 12.55
C GLN A 181 -4.07 -37.08 11.93
N LEU A 182 -2.97 -36.35 12.07
CA LEU A 182 -2.81 -35.02 11.49
C LEU A 182 -2.70 -35.04 9.97
N SER A 183 -2.18 -36.12 9.37
CA SER A 183 -2.18 -36.28 7.91
C SER A 183 -3.59 -36.14 7.37
N THR A 184 -4.54 -36.72 8.12
CA THR A 184 -5.98 -36.52 8.08
C THR A 184 -6.40 -35.20 8.63
N GLY A 185 -6.28 -34.05 7.96
CA GLY A 185 -6.68 -32.76 8.56
C GLY A 185 -8.11 -32.60 9.17
N ARG A 186 -8.92 -33.67 9.24
CA ARG A 186 -10.00 -33.91 10.23
C ARG A 186 -9.56 -33.80 11.69
N VAL A 187 -8.34 -34.25 12.03
CA VAL A 187 -7.68 -33.89 13.29
C VAL A 187 -6.83 -32.68 12.98
N PHE A 188 -7.33 -31.50 13.33
CA PHE A 188 -6.72 -30.26 12.90
C PHE A 188 -5.64 -29.81 13.90
N GLY A 189 -4.55 -29.25 13.37
CA GLY A 189 -3.39 -28.80 14.12
C GLY A 189 -3.30 -27.28 14.13
N ALA A 190 -3.08 -26.65 15.28
CA ALA A 190 -2.86 -25.21 15.39
C ALA A 190 -1.55 -24.88 16.11
N PHE A 191 -1.00 -23.71 15.78
CA PHE A 191 0.19 -23.16 16.42
C PHE A 191 -0.21 -22.02 17.38
N ALA A 192 0.04 -22.21 18.67
CA ALA A 192 -0.46 -21.35 19.74
C ALA A 192 0.69 -20.70 20.52
N LEU A 193 1.20 -19.58 20.00
CA LEU A 193 2.34 -18.85 20.57
C LEU A 193 1.97 -17.48 21.14
N THR A 194 1.35 -16.64 20.30
CA THR A 194 1.00 -15.24 20.57
C THR A 194 0.08 -15.10 21.79
N GLU A 195 0.25 -14.02 22.55
CA GLU A 195 -0.55 -13.68 23.74
C GLU A 195 -0.90 -12.18 23.70
N PRO A 196 -1.87 -11.69 24.50
CA PRO A 196 -2.20 -10.26 24.53
C PRO A 196 -0.99 -9.35 24.77
N GLY A 197 -0.03 -9.76 25.60
CA GLY A 197 1.23 -9.05 25.86
C GLY A 197 2.42 -9.43 24.96
N THR A 198 2.31 -10.47 24.15
CA THR A 198 3.45 -11.12 23.47
C THR A 198 3.15 -11.39 22.00
N GLY A 199 3.91 -10.76 21.10
CA GLY A 199 3.81 -11.00 19.66
C GLY A 199 5.18 -11.14 19.03
N SER A 200 5.74 -10.03 18.56
CA SER A 200 7.08 -9.98 17.96
C SER A 200 8.19 -10.44 18.91
N ASP A 201 8.09 -10.12 20.20
CA ASP A 201 8.99 -10.54 21.27
C ASP A 201 8.54 -11.89 21.84
N ALA A 202 8.65 -12.95 21.03
CA ALA A 202 8.17 -14.29 21.40
C ALA A 202 8.83 -14.85 22.68
N ALA A 203 10.00 -14.35 23.08
CA ALA A 203 10.64 -14.76 24.33
C ALA A 203 9.89 -14.28 25.58
N SER A 204 9.01 -13.27 25.45
CA SER A 204 8.28 -12.65 26.54
C SER A 204 7.02 -13.40 27.01
N VAL A 205 6.74 -14.58 26.44
CA VAL A 205 5.58 -15.45 26.76
C VAL A 205 5.35 -15.53 28.27
N LYS A 206 4.09 -15.40 28.67
CA LYS A 206 3.63 -15.40 30.07
C LYS A 206 2.89 -16.68 30.46
N THR A 207 2.34 -17.44 29.51
CA THR A 207 1.81 -18.78 29.78
C THR A 207 2.87 -19.60 30.52
N LYS A 208 2.49 -20.28 31.61
CA LYS A 208 3.40 -21.08 32.45
C LYS A 208 3.05 -22.55 32.39
N ALA A 209 4.06 -23.39 32.55
CA ALA A 209 3.93 -24.84 32.70
C ALA A 209 4.74 -25.27 33.93
N VAL A 210 4.05 -25.81 34.94
CA VAL A 210 4.67 -26.27 36.20
C VAL A 210 4.62 -27.79 36.26
N LEU A 211 5.75 -28.45 36.46
CA LEU A 211 5.79 -29.90 36.61
C LEU A 211 5.03 -30.31 37.88
N SER A 212 4.11 -31.25 37.75
CA SER A 212 3.34 -31.77 38.88
C SER A 212 4.25 -32.44 39.92
N PRO A 213 3.85 -32.49 41.20
CA PRO A 213 4.63 -33.17 42.24
C PRO A 213 4.92 -34.65 41.93
N CYS A 214 4.03 -35.32 41.19
CA CYS A 214 4.21 -36.71 40.80
C CYS A 214 5.15 -36.90 39.58
N GLY A 215 5.56 -35.81 38.93
CA GLY A 215 6.45 -35.84 37.77
C GLY A 215 5.84 -36.40 36.48
N LYS A 216 4.53 -36.66 36.44
CA LYS A 216 3.84 -37.32 35.29
C LYS A 216 3.22 -36.36 34.28
N TYR A 217 2.94 -35.13 34.69
CA TYR A 217 2.36 -34.10 33.82
C TYR A 217 2.79 -32.70 34.24
N TYR A 218 2.67 -31.74 33.33
CA TYR A 218 2.75 -30.31 33.58
C TYR A 218 1.34 -29.73 33.75
N ILE A 219 1.20 -28.73 34.61
CA ILE A 219 0.00 -27.90 34.74
C ILE A 219 0.26 -26.61 33.96
N LEU A 220 -0.46 -26.41 32.85
CA LEU A 220 -0.38 -25.23 32.00
C LEU A 220 -1.43 -24.20 32.40
N ASN A 221 -1.02 -22.94 32.57
CA ASN A 221 -1.90 -21.82 32.85
C ASN A 221 -1.57 -20.60 31.97
N GLY A 222 -2.57 -20.05 31.29
CA GLY A 222 -2.44 -18.85 30.47
C GLY A 222 -3.42 -18.81 29.29
N SER A 223 -3.27 -17.83 28.42
CA SER A 223 -4.07 -17.70 27.20
C SER A 223 -3.20 -17.40 25.99
N LYS A 224 -3.68 -17.84 24.83
CA LYS A 224 -3.11 -17.54 23.52
C LYS A 224 -4.12 -16.77 22.69
N LEU A 225 -3.60 -15.84 21.91
CA LEU A 225 -4.38 -14.87 21.16
C LEU A 225 -4.19 -15.10 19.65
N TRP A 226 -5.28 -14.99 18.90
CA TRP A 226 -5.30 -15.08 17.44
C TRP A 226 -4.69 -16.36 16.87
N CYS A 227 -5.04 -17.50 17.45
CA CYS A 227 -4.61 -18.80 16.97
C CYS A 227 -5.40 -19.15 15.70
N SER A 228 -4.71 -19.22 14.56
CA SER A 228 -5.30 -19.66 13.29
C SER A 228 -5.66 -21.15 13.37
N GLY A 229 -6.90 -21.48 13.01
CA GLY A 229 -7.51 -22.78 13.26
C GLY A 229 -7.84 -23.06 14.73
N GLY A 230 -7.66 -22.09 15.63
CA GLY A 230 -7.80 -22.29 17.08
C GLY A 230 -9.13 -22.88 17.48
N GLY A 231 -10.25 -22.40 16.91
CA GLY A 231 -11.60 -22.90 17.21
C GLY A 231 -11.92 -24.29 16.66
N ILE A 232 -11.11 -24.83 15.75
CA ILE A 232 -11.33 -26.13 15.09
C ILE A 232 -10.23 -27.16 15.39
N ALA A 233 -9.06 -26.71 15.89
CA ALA A 233 -7.92 -27.56 16.15
C ALA A 233 -8.20 -28.59 17.26
N ASN A 234 -7.77 -29.82 17.04
CA ASN A 234 -7.77 -30.88 18.06
C ASN A 234 -6.42 -30.94 18.78
N ILE A 235 -5.35 -30.55 18.08
CA ILE A 235 -3.97 -30.60 18.57
C ILE A 235 -3.36 -29.20 18.47
N PHE A 236 -2.71 -28.74 19.52
CA PHE A 236 -2.01 -27.48 19.58
C PHE A 236 -0.52 -27.72 19.80
N THR A 237 0.33 -27.10 18.98
CA THR A 237 1.72 -26.83 19.38
C THR A 237 1.72 -25.53 20.17
N THR A 238 1.87 -25.60 21.50
CA THR A 238 1.85 -24.42 22.40
C THR A 238 3.18 -24.21 23.09
N PHE A 239 3.39 -23.01 23.64
CA PHE A 239 4.63 -22.60 24.27
C PHE A 239 4.37 -21.96 25.64
N ALA A 240 5.14 -22.38 26.64
CA ALA A 240 4.98 -21.94 28.01
C ALA A 240 6.34 -21.82 28.72
N GLN A 241 6.43 -20.92 29.70
CA GLN A 241 7.58 -20.80 30.59
C GLN A 241 7.63 -21.99 31.56
N THR A 242 8.76 -22.67 31.57
CA THR A 242 9.08 -23.77 32.49
C THR A 242 10.32 -23.42 33.29
N GLU A 243 10.33 -23.77 34.57
CA GLU A 243 11.54 -23.70 35.38
C GLU A 243 12.55 -24.75 34.90
N VAL A 244 13.76 -24.31 34.58
CA VAL A 244 14.89 -25.15 34.16
C VAL A 244 16.03 -24.92 35.13
N THR A 245 16.56 -26.00 35.69
CA THR A 245 17.78 -25.96 36.53
C THR A 245 19.00 -26.07 35.64
N ASP A 246 19.92 -25.12 35.75
CA ASP A 246 21.23 -25.19 35.11
C ASP A 246 22.03 -26.35 35.71
N PRO A 247 22.43 -27.37 34.93
CA PRO A 247 23.15 -28.53 35.46
C PRO A 247 24.53 -28.19 36.03
N SER A 248 25.14 -27.09 35.58
CA SER A 248 26.49 -26.68 35.97
C SER A 248 26.51 -25.77 37.19
N THR A 249 25.48 -24.93 37.37
CA THR A 249 25.42 -23.96 38.49
C THR A 249 24.34 -24.27 39.52
N GLY A 250 23.41 -25.17 39.22
CA GLY A 250 22.22 -25.43 40.04
C GLY A 250 21.18 -24.30 40.00
N GLU A 251 21.42 -23.23 39.25
CA GLU A 251 20.55 -22.05 39.22
C GLU A 251 19.24 -22.36 38.47
N LYS A 252 18.11 -21.99 39.07
CA LYS A 252 16.78 -22.14 38.46
C LYS A 252 16.44 -20.91 37.62
N ARG A 253 16.11 -21.12 36.35
CA ARG A 253 15.69 -20.05 35.42
C ARG A 253 14.46 -20.47 34.63
N ASN A 254 13.55 -19.55 34.42
CA ASN A 254 12.43 -19.78 33.51
C ASN A 254 12.92 -19.70 32.06
N LYS A 255 12.69 -20.76 31.30
CA LYS A 255 12.90 -20.81 29.86
C LYS A 255 11.63 -21.30 29.18
N MET A 256 11.42 -20.86 27.94
CA MET A 256 10.26 -21.31 27.16
C MET A 256 10.46 -22.76 26.72
N SER A 257 9.45 -23.61 26.93
CA SER A 257 9.33 -24.98 26.43
C SER A 257 8.18 -25.08 25.43
N ALA A 258 8.23 -26.07 24.54
CA ALA A 258 7.17 -26.37 23.58
C ALA A 258 6.41 -27.63 24.02
N PHE A 259 5.11 -27.67 23.78
CA PHE A 259 4.23 -28.77 24.17
C PHE A 259 3.26 -29.12 23.04
N ILE A 260 2.94 -30.41 22.91
CA ILE A 260 1.80 -30.91 22.15
C ILE A 260 0.61 -30.96 23.13
N VAL A 261 -0.44 -30.19 22.88
CA VAL A 261 -1.63 -30.15 23.76
C VAL A 261 -2.84 -30.62 22.99
N GLU A 262 -3.57 -31.58 23.53
CA GLU A 262 -4.82 -32.06 22.95
C GLU A 262 -5.99 -31.23 23.49
N ARG A 263 -6.95 -30.86 22.64
CA ARG A 263 -8.17 -30.15 23.06
C ARG A 263 -8.92 -30.92 24.16
N GLY A 264 -8.87 -32.25 24.13
CA GLY A 264 -9.53 -33.11 25.09
C GLY A 264 -8.87 -33.14 26.48
N PHE A 265 -7.71 -32.52 26.67
CA PHE A 265 -7.13 -32.40 28.01
C PHE A 265 -7.98 -31.47 28.87
N GLU A 266 -8.15 -31.87 30.14
CA GLU A 266 -8.82 -31.06 31.17
C GLU A 266 -8.17 -29.67 31.21
N GLY A 267 -8.97 -28.61 31.28
CA GLY A 267 -8.48 -27.23 31.35
C GLY A 267 -8.20 -26.53 30.02
N VAL A 268 -8.48 -27.16 28.87
CA VAL A 268 -8.29 -26.53 27.54
C VAL A 268 -9.62 -26.04 26.96
N SER A 269 -9.70 -24.76 26.60
CA SER A 269 -10.89 -24.18 25.95
C SER A 269 -10.53 -23.12 24.90
N THR A 270 -11.52 -22.61 24.15
CA THR A 270 -11.31 -21.61 23.08
C THR A 270 -12.39 -20.55 23.06
N GLY A 271 -12.01 -19.33 22.69
CA GLY A 271 -12.95 -18.21 22.51
C GLY A 271 -13.73 -18.26 21.19
N PRO A 272 -14.65 -17.31 20.97
CA PRO A 272 -15.36 -17.19 19.69
C PRO A 272 -14.41 -16.77 18.54
N PRO A 273 -14.80 -17.00 17.28
CA PRO A 273 -14.07 -16.49 16.12
C PRO A 273 -13.97 -14.97 16.08
N GLU A 274 -12.80 -14.47 15.70
CA GLU A 274 -12.49 -13.04 15.57
C GLU A 274 -12.95 -12.46 14.22
N ASP A 275 -13.58 -11.28 14.26
CA ASP A 275 -13.91 -10.47 13.09
C ASP A 275 -12.68 -9.72 12.59
N LYS A 276 -12.39 -9.86 11.30
CA LYS A 276 -11.14 -9.39 10.67
C LYS A 276 -11.34 -8.94 9.23
N MET A 277 -10.42 -8.12 8.72
CA MET A 277 -10.48 -7.50 7.38
C MET A 277 -10.63 -8.52 6.25
N GLY A 278 -9.81 -9.57 6.27
CA GLY A 278 -9.70 -10.59 5.22
C GLY A 278 -9.33 -11.95 5.80
N ILE A 279 -9.04 -12.91 4.92
CA ILE A 279 -8.86 -14.34 5.20
C ILE A 279 -9.97 -14.88 6.12
N LYS A 280 -11.20 -14.43 5.90
CA LYS A 280 -12.28 -14.54 6.89
C LYS A 280 -12.60 -15.99 7.27
N CYS A 281 -12.58 -16.90 6.28
CA CYS A 281 -12.83 -18.32 6.50
C CYS A 281 -11.74 -19.06 7.29
N SER A 282 -10.52 -18.50 7.39
CA SER A 282 -9.52 -19.01 8.33
C SER A 282 -9.94 -18.60 9.74
N VAL A 283 -10.56 -19.53 10.46
CA VAL A 283 -11.01 -19.32 11.84
C VAL A 283 -9.84 -18.88 12.72
N THR A 284 -10.02 -17.81 13.48
CA THR A 284 -9.00 -17.24 14.37
C THR A 284 -9.64 -17.06 15.73
N THR A 285 -9.10 -17.68 16.78
CA THR A 285 -9.69 -17.61 18.14
C THR A 285 -8.63 -17.43 19.20
N GLU A 286 -9.06 -17.05 20.40
CA GLU A 286 -8.30 -17.29 21.61
C GLU A 286 -8.29 -18.78 21.99
N VAL A 287 -7.25 -19.20 22.72
CA VAL A 287 -7.12 -20.52 23.35
C VAL A 287 -6.75 -20.31 24.81
N PHE A 288 -7.48 -20.96 25.72
CA PHE A 288 -7.28 -20.84 27.17
C PHE A 288 -6.76 -22.14 27.75
N PHE A 289 -5.86 -22.01 28.71
CA PHE A 289 -5.31 -23.08 29.52
C PHE A 289 -5.56 -22.74 30.99
N ASP A 290 -6.50 -23.43 31.62
CA ASP A 290 -6.92 -23.24 33.01
C ASP A 290 -6.63 -24.54 33.77
N ASP A 291 -5.50 -24.56 34.49
CA ASP A 291 -4.95 -25.77 35.13
C ASP A 291 -4.84 -26.98 34.18
N ALA A 292 -4.47 -26.71 32.92
CA ALA A 292 -4.48 -27.71 31.87
C ALA A 292 -3.42 -28.80 32.12
N LYS A 293 -3.85 -30.07 32.23
CA LYS A 293 -2.96 -31.21 32.54
C LYS A 293 -2.34 -31.79 31.27
N VAL A 294 -1.08 -31.47 31.02
CA VAL A 294 -0.33 -31.92 29.83
C VAL A 294 0.69 -33.00 30.23
N PRO A 295 0.60 -34.23 29.72
CA PRO A 295 1.54 -35.29 30.05
C PRO A 295 3.01 -34.92 29.78
N VAL A 296 3.97 -35.48 30.53
CA VAL A 296 5.41 -35.16 30.32
C VAL A 296 5.92 -35.65 28.96
N GLU A 297 5.38 -36.76 28.46
CA GLU A 297 5.65 -37.29 27.12
C GLU A 297 5.14 -36.39 25.99
N ASN A 298 4.35 -35.36 26.30
CA ASN A 298 3.87 -34.35 25.36
C ASN A 298 4.78 -33.11 25.30
N LEU A 299 5.88 -33.07 26.06
CA LEU A 299 6.95 -32.10 25.87
C LEU A 299 7.55 -32.29 24.47
N LEU A 300 7.59 -31.24 23.66
CA LEU A 300 8.10 -31.28 22.31
C LEU A 300 9.56 -30.81 22.28
N GLY A 301 10.48 -31.72 21.98
CA GLY A 301 11.92 -31.46 22.08
C GLY A 301 12.40 -31.38 23.54
N GLU A 302 13.45 -30.60 23.79
CA GLU A 302 14.03 -30.46 25.12
C GLU A 302 13.38 -29.34 25.94
N VAL A 303 13.30 -29.54 27.25
CA VAL A 303 12.85 -28.52 28.20
C VAL A 303 13.72 -27.26 28.10
N GLY A 304 13.09 -26.09 28.00
CA GLY A 304 13.74 -24.79 27.86
C GLY A 304 14.20 -24.44 26.43
N ASN A 305 14.01 -25.33 25.44
CA ASN A 305 14.37 -25.09 24.04
C ASN A 305 13.19 -24.62 23.16
N GLY A 306 12.05 -24.31 23.75
CA GLY A 306 10.83 -23.90 23.04
C GLY A 306 11.00 -22.66 22.15
N PHE A 307 11.84 -21.69 22.52
CA PHE A 307 12.13 -20.53 21.67
C PHE A 307 12.81 -20.92 20.34
N LYS A 308 13.81 -21.80 20.41
CA LYS A 308 14.49 -22.32 19.22
C LYS A 308 13.52 -23.09 18.34
N ILE A 309 12.66 -23.90 18.94
CA ILE A 309 11.63 -24.68 18.23
C ILE A 309 10.66 -23.75 17.51
N ALA A 310 10.11 -22.74 18.18
CA ALA A 310 9.19 -21.75 17.59
C ALA A 310 9.82 -21.04 16.38
N VAL A 311 11.04 -20.53 16.52
CA VAL A 311 11.75 -19.84 15.45
C VAL A 311 12.03 -20.77 14.27
N ASN A 312 12.42 -22.02 14.52
CA ASN A 312 12.71 -22.97 13.45
C ASN A 312 11.44 -23.42 12.70
N ILE A 313 10.31 -23.59 13.40
CA ILE A 313 9.00 -23.83 12.76
C ILE A 313 8.67 -22.68 11.81
N LEU A 314 8.69 -21.43 12.30
CA LEU A 314 8.39 -20.24 11.51
C LEU A 314 9.36 -20.08 10.32
N ASN A 315 10.67 -20.23 10.55
CA ASN A 315 11.67 -20.14 9.49
C ASN A 315 11.42 -21.16 8.37
N SER A 316 11.01 -22.39 8.72
CA SER A 316 10.70 -23.44 7.74
C SER A 316 9.38 -23.20 6.99
N GLY A 317 8.45 -22.40 7.53
CA GLY A 317 7.16 -22.11 6.91
C GLY A 317 7.16 -20.89 5.97
N ARG A 318 8.06 -19.94 6.19
CA ARG A 318 8.06 -18.61 5.53
C ARG A 318 8.07 -18.64 3.99
N PHE A 319 8.73 -19.62 3.37
CA PHE A 319 8.74 -19.72 1.90
C PHE A 319 7.33 -20.06 1.36
N GLY A 320 6.51 -20.80 2.13
CA GLY A 320 5.15 -21.17 1.75
C GLY A 320 4.23 -19.96 1.59
N LEU A 321 4.41 -18.91 2.41
CA LEU A 321 3.70 -17.64 2.24
C LEU A 321 4.05 -16.97 0.91
N GLY A 322 5.33 -16.99 0.52
CA GLY A 322 5.79 -16.49 -0.77
C GLY A 322 5.14 -17.22 -1.95
N ALA A 323 4.95 -18.54 -1.82
CA ALA A 323 4.30 -19.37 -2.84
C ALA A 323 2.83 -18.98 -3.03
N MET A 324 2.05 -18.89 -1.95
CA MET A 324 0.65 -18.46 -2.02
C MET A 324 0.51 -17.10 -2.70
N LEU A 325 1.35 -16.14 -2.27
CA LEU A 325 1.30 -14.77 -2.79
C LEU A 325 1.79 -14.67 -4.24
N SER A 326 2.73 -15.52 -4.66
CA SER A 326 3.15 -15.66 -6.07
C SER A 326 1.94 -16.04 -6.95
N GLY A 327 1.16 -17.03 -6.51
CA GLY A 327 -0.10 -17.41 -7.13
C GLY A 327 -1.10 -16.27 -7.23
N THR A 328 -1.31 -15.52 -6.14
CA THR A 328 -2.20 -14.36 -6.13
C THR A 328 -1.74 -13.26 -7.09
N MET A 329 -0.44 -12.96 -7.10
CA MET A 329 0.14 -11.96 -8.00
C MET A 329 -0.06 -12.33 -9.47
N LYS A 330 0.09 -13.62 -9.81
CA LYS A 330 -0.20 -14.13 -11.16
C LYS A 330 -1.65 -13.81 -11.56
N THR A 331 -2.63 -14.14 -10.72
CA THR A 331 -4.05 -13.84 -10.98
C THR A 331 -4.32 -12.34 -11.15
N CYS A 332 -3.68 -11.49 -10.33
CA CYS A 332 -3.78 -10.04 -10.45
C CYS A 332 -3.23 -9.53 -11.79
N VAL A 333 -2.07 -10.04 -12.23
CA VAL A 333 -1.48 -9.69 -13.54
C VAL A 333 -2.39 -10.13 -14.68
N GLU A 334 -2.95 -11.35 -14.63
CA GLU A 334 -3.86 -11.88 -15.65
C GLU A 334 -5.14 -11.04 -15.78
N LYS A 335 -5.81 -10.74 -14.65
CA LYS A 335 -7.01 -9.89 -14.64
C LYS A 335 -6.72 -8.48 -15.16
N ALA A 336 -5.58 -7.89 -14.77
CA ALA A 336 -5.18 -6.59 -15.27
C ALA A 336 -4.87 -6.61 -16.77
N ALA A 337 -4.12 -7.62 -17.23
CA ALA A 337 -3.77 -7.80 -18.65
C ALA A 337 -5.00 -7.95 -19.53
N ASP A 338 -5.99 -8.76 -19.11
CA ASP A 338 -7.26 -8.91 -19.82
C ASP A 338 -8.01 -7.57 -19.90
N HIS A 339 -8.17 -6.88 -18.76
CA HIS A 339 -8.87 -5.60 -18.72
C HIS A 339 -8.23 -4.56 -19.65
N VAL A 340 -6.91 -4.36 -19.58
CA VAL A 340 -6.24 -3.29 -20.34
C VAL A 340 -6.12 -3.60 -21.83
N THR A 341 -6.22 -4.88 -22.22
CA THR A 341 -6.23 -5.32 -23.62
C THR A 341 -7.58 -5.07 -24.30
N ASN A 342 -8.67 -5.09 -23.53
CA ASN A 342 -10.03 -5.00 -24.04
C ASN A 342 -10.69 -3.62 -23.81
N ARG A 343 -10.30 -2.89 -22.77
CA ARG A 343 -10.90 -1.59 -22.42
C ARG A 343 -10.42 -0.48 -23.35
N VAL A 344 -11.37 0.28 -23.90
CA VAL A 344 -11.12 1.47 -24.74
C VAL A 344 -11.48 2.76 -23.99
N GLN A 345 -10.54 3.69 -23.90
CA GLN A 345 -10.75 5.07 -23.44
C GLN A 345 -9.93 6.03 -24.30
N PHE A 346 -10.42 7.26 -24.49
CA PHE A 346 -9.77 8.24 -25.37
C PHE A 346 -9.47 7.67 -26.76
N LYS A 347 -10.42 6.86 -27.27
CA LYS A 347 -10.40 6.18 -28.58
C LYS A 347 -9.27 5.14 -28.77
N ARG A 348 -8.60 4.72 -27.71
CA ARG A 348 -7.47 3.77 -27.75
C ARG A 348 -7.63 2.69 -26.68
N LYS A 349 -7.02 1.53 -26.90
CA LYS A 349 -6.94 0.49 -25.85
C LYS A 349 -6.07 0.97 -24.70
N LEU A 350 -6.40 0.59 -23.46
CA LEU A 350 -5.63 1.05 -22.30
C LEU A 350 -4.15 0.63 -22.37
N VAL A 351 -3.85 -0.57 -22.86
CA VAL A 351 -2.46 -1.04 -23.03
C VAL A 351 -1.60 -0.14 -23.93
N GLU A 352 -2.21 0.71 -24.76
CA GLU A 352 -1.46 1.62 -25.63
C GLU A 352 -0.94 2.86 -24.89
N PHE A 353 -1.39 3.11 -23.65
CA PHE A 353 -0.91 4.19 -22.81
C PHE A 353 0.32 3.76 -22.02
N GLU A 354 1.38 4.55 -22.10
CA GLU A 354 2.67 4.27 -21.46
C GLU A 354 2.54 4.10 -19.93
N ASN A 355 1.67 4.85 -19.27
CA ASN A 355 1.45 4.70 -17.82
C ASN A 355 0.84 3.34 -17.42
N VAL A 356 -0.02 2.78 -18.27
CA VAL A 356 -0.59 1.45 -18.10
C VAL A 356 0.48 0.39 -18.34
N GLN A 357 1.31 0.58 -19.36
CA GLN A 357 2.45 -0.31 -19.67
C GLN A 357 3.44 -0.36 -18.50
N GLU A 358 3.75 0.79 -17.89
CA GLU A 358 4.61 0.85 -16.72
C GLU A 358 4.11 -0.04 -15.59
N LYS A 359 2.85 0.15 -15.18
CA LYS A 359 2.24 -0.57 -14.06
C LYS A 359 2.22 -2.07 -14.35
N LEU A 360 1.77 -2.47 -15.53
CA LEU A 360 1.70 -3.89 -15.90
C LEU A 360 3.08 -4.55 -15.94
N ALA A 361 4.09 -3.85 -16.46
CA ALA A 361 5.47 -4.35 -16.51
C ALA A 361 6.08 -4.49 -15.11
N LEU A 362 5.87 -3.51 -14.24
CA LEU A 362 6.34 -3.57 -12.86
C LEU A 362 5.61 -4.66 -12.07
N MET A 363 4.29 -4.79 -12.24
CA MET A 363 3.51 -5.86 -11.59
C MET A 363 4.07 -7.26 -11.94
N ALA A 364 4.32 -7.52 -13.22
CA ALA A 364 4.87 -8.80 -13.66
C ALA A 364 6.34 -9.01 -13.21
N THR A 365 7.13 -7.94 -13.15
CA THR A 365 8.51 -8.00 -12.64
C THR A 365 8.52 -8.32 -11.14
N HIS A 366 7.64 -7.71 -10.35
CA HIS A 366 7.48 -8.00 -8.93
C HIS A 366 7.05 -9.46 -8.69
N HIS A 367 6.08 -9.96 -9.46
CA HIS A 367 5.69 -11.37 -9.46
C HIS A 367 6.89 -12.27 -9.80
N TYR A 368 7.63 -11.96 -10.87
CA TYR A 368 8.80 -12.71 -11.30
C TYR A 368 9.86 -12.82 -10.20
N VAL A 369 10.20 -11.71 -9.54
CA VAL A 369 11.17 -11.71 -8.44
C VAL A 369 10.66 -12.54 -7.26
N ALA A 370 9.40 -12.36 -6.85
CA ALA A 370 8.84 -13.09 -5.72
C ALA A 370 8.80 -14.61 -5.95
N GLN A 371 8.39 -15.04 -7.14
CA GLN A 371 8.44 -16.45 -7.54
C GLN A 371 9.88 -16.96 -7.54
N THR A 372 10.82 -16.15 -8.03
CA THR A 372 12.25 -16.50 -8.08
C THR A 372 12.81 -16.78 -6.69
N LEU A 373 12.54 -15.91 -5.72
CA LEU A 373 12.99 -16.07 -4.33
C LEU A 373 12.38 -17.30 -3.66
N THR A 374 11.07 -17.49 -3.85
CA THR A 374 10.32 -18.59 -3.24
C THR A 374 10.88 -19.95 -3.65
N TYR A 375 11.05 -20.18 -4.96
CA TYR A 375 11.62 -21.43 -5.47
C TYR A 375 13.11 -21.56 -5.18
N MET A 376 13.86 -20.47 -5.09
CA MET A 376 15.27 -20.50 -4.70
C MET A 376 15.43 -21.00 -3.26
N VAL A 377 14.70 -20.43 -2.31
CA VAL A 377 14.75 -20.84 -0.90
C VAL A 377 14.28 -22.28 -0.76
N ALA A 378 13.12 -22.64 -1.34
CA ALA A 378 12.60 -24.01 -1.28
C ALA A 378 13.57 -25.03 -1.90
N GLY A 379 14.16 -24.71 -3.05
CA GLY A 379 15.11 -25.59 -3.72
C GLY A 379 16.43 -25.75 -2.97
N ASN A 380 16.91 -24.72 -2.29
CA ASN A 380 18.09 -24.82 -1.43
C ASN A 380 17.81 -25.65 -0.17
N MET A 381 16.62 -25.51 0.42
CA MET A 381 16.17 -26.36 1.52
C MET A 381 16.11 -27.83 1.11
N ASP A 382 15.54 -28.14 -0.05
CA ASP A 382 15.48 -29.51 -0.59
C ASP A 382 16.87 -30.09 -0.86
N LYS A 383 17.87 -29.25 -1.17
CA LYS A 383 19.28 -29.65 -1.31
C LYS A 383 20.04 -29.75 0.03
N GLY A 384 19.36 -29.58 1.16
CA GLY A 384 19.94 -29.72 2.49
C GLY A 384 20.60 -28.47 3.05
N SER A 385 20.25 -27.27 2.55
CA SER A 385 20.68 -26.01 3.18
C SER A 385 20.14 -25.90 4.61
N VAL A 386 21.01 -25.49 5.53
CA VAL A 386 20.67 -25.28 6.95
C VAL A 386 20.80 -23.82 7.39
N ASP A 387 21.36 -22.96 6.53
CA ASP A 387 21.70 -21.56 6.84
C ASP A 387 20.76 -20.53 6.16
N PHE A 388 19.58 -20.94 5.72
CA PHE A 388 18.67 -20.14 4.87
C PHE A 388 17.78 -19.10 5.60
N HIS A 389 17.97 -18.89 6.90
CA HIS A 389 17.02 -18.10 7.72
C HIS A 389 16.96 -16.62 7.31
N LEU A 390 18.06 -16.05 6.81
CA LEU A 390 18.07 -14.68 6.28
C LEU A 390 17.38 -14.60 4.93
N GLU A 391 17.66 -15.55 4.03
CA GLU A 391 17.03 -15.66 2.72
C GLU A 391 15.51 -15.87 2.84
N ALA A 392 15.07 -16.70 3.79
CA ALA A 392 13.65 -16.89 4.08
C ALA A 392 13.00 -15.61 4.63
N ALA A 393 13.68 -14.85 5.49
CA ALA A 393 13.19 -13.56 5.97
C ALA A 393 13.11 -12.53 4.84
N VAL A 394 14.13 -12.45 3.98
CA VAL A 394 14.15 -11.60 2.78
C VAL A 394 12.99 -11.98 1.85
N SER A 395 12.81 -13.27 1.57
CA SER A 395 11.71 -13.77 0.74
C SER A 395 10.35 -13.39 1.31
N LYS A 396 10.15 -13.53 2.63
CA LYS A 396 8.90 -13.13 3.29
C LYS A 396 8.65 -11.63 3.17
N VAL A 397 9.62 -10.79 3.54
CA VAL A 397 9.45 -9.32 3.47
C VAL A 397 9.17 -8.90 2.02
N PHE A 398 9.95 -9.40 1.07
CA PHE A 398 9.79 -9.07 -0.34
C PHE A 398 8.44 -9.52 -0.91
N CYS A 399 8.09 -10.80 -0.78
CA CYS A 399 6.88 -11.35 -1.40
C CYS A 399 5.61 -10.70 -0.85
N THR A 400 5.58 -10.38 0.45
CA THR A 400 4.41 -9.77 1.09
C THR A 400 4.19 -8.31 0.67
N GLU A 401 5.26 -7.55 0.44
CA GLU A 401 5.17 -6.17 -0.04
C GLU A 401 4.97 -6.08 -1.57
N ALA A 402 5.65 -6.95 -2.33
CA ALA A 402 5.47 -7.07 -3.77
C ALA A 402 4.04 -7.42 -4.13
N SER A 403 3.44 -8.36 -3.38
CA SER A 403 2.09 -8.82 -3.65
C SER A 403 1.02 -7.79 -3.27
N TRP A 404 1.22 -7.04 -2.18
CA TRP A 404 0.41 -5.86 -1.85
C TRP A 404 0.44 -4.82 -2.98
N TYR A 405 1.63 -4.48 -3.49
CA TYR A 405 1.79 -3.55 -4.61
C TYR A 405 1.08 -4.05 -5.88
N VAL A 406 1.29 -5.32 -6.24
CA VAL A 406 0.68 -5.91 -7.45
C VAL A 406 -0.85 -5.90 -7.39
N CYS A 407 -1.43 -6.26 -6.25
CA CYS A 407 -2.89 -6.25 -6.09
C CYS A 407 -3.46 -4.82 -6.11
N ASP A 408 -2.79 -3.87 -5.45
CA ASP A 408 -3.21 -2.47 -5.44
C ASP A 408 -3.20 -1.84 -6.84
N GLU A 409 -2.15 -2.11 -7.63
CA GLU A 409 -2.05 -1.63 -9.01
C GLU A 409 -3.01 -2.34 -9.97
N ALA A 410 -3.29 -3.63 -9.75
CA ALA A 410 -4.34 -4.33 -10.50
C ALA A 410 -5.71 -3.64 -10.31
N ILE A 411 -6.07 -3.31 -9.07
CA ILE A 411 -7.30 -2.55 -8.78
C ILE A 411 -7.26 -1.17 -9.46
N GLN A 412 -6.11 -0.51 -9.46
CA GLN A 412 -5.97 0.80 -10.12
C GLN A 412 -6.19 0.71 -11.63
N LEU A 413 -5.62 -0.32 -12.29
CA LEU A 413 -5.78 -0.55 -13.73
C LEU A 413 -7.21 -0.92 -14.14
N LEU A 414 -7.96 -1.60 -13.26
CA LEU A 414 -9.38 -1.90 -13.48
C LEU A 414 -10.31 -0.72 -13.14
N GLY A 415 -9.79 0.32 -12.47
CA GLY A 415 -10.57 1.47 -12.02
C GLY A 415 -11.73 1.06 -11.11
N GLY A 416 -12.93 1.60 -11.36
CA GLY A 416 -14.12 1.29 -10.54
C GLY A 416 -14.42 -0.21 -10.46
N ASN A 417 -14.19 -0.98 -11.53
CA ASN A 417 -14.40 -2.43 -11.52
C ASN A 417 -13.52 -3.13 -10.47
N GLY A 418 -12.28 -2.67 -10.28
CA GLY A 418 -11.35 -3.26 -9.30
C GLY A 418 -11.81 -3.06 -7.85
N PHE A 419 -12.63 -2.04 -7.59
CA PHE A 419 -13.21 -1.77 -6.27
C PHE A 419 -14.49 -2.56 -5.99
N MET A 420 -15.14 -3.10 -7.03
CA MET A 420 -16.35 -3.91 -6.91
C MET A 420 -16.03 -5.34 -6.51
N LYS A 421 -16.88 -5.94 -5.68
CA LYS A 421 -16.73 -7.31 -5.17
C LYS A 421 -16.72 -8.35 -6.28
N SER A 422 -17.46 -8.09 -7.37
CA SER A 422 -17.52 -8.93 -8.57
C SER A 422 -16.16 -9.17 -9.24
N SER A 423 -15.18 -8.28 -9.06
CA SER A 423 -13.83 -8.48 -9.58
C SER A 423 -13.04 -9.55 -8.82
N GLY A 424 -13.35 -9.78 -7.54
CA GLY A 424 -12.58 -10.61 -6.62
C GLY A 424 -11.22 -10.04 -6.19
N LEU A 425 -10.73 -8.95 -6.80
CA LEU A 425 -9.44 -8.34 -6.45
C LEU A 425 -9.46 -7.69 -5.07
N GLU A 426 -10.58 -7.08 -4.70
CA GLU A 426 -10.74 -6.44 -3.40
C GLU A 426 -10.60 -7.43 -2.24
N ARG A 427 -11.06 -8.68 -2.44
CA ARG A 427 -10.88 -9.77 -1.47
C ARG A 427 -9.41 -10.10 -1.29
N PHE A 428 -8.65 -10.26 -2.37
CA PHE A 428 -7.19 -10.46 -2.27
C PHE A 428 -6.51 -9.31 -1.55
N LEU A 429 -6.86 -8.06 -1.86
CA LEU A 429 -6.29 -6.89 -1.18
C LEU A 429 -6.56 -6.96 0.35
N ARG A 430 -7.79 -7.29 0.77
CA ARG A 430 -8.12 -7.50 2.19
C ARG A 430 -7.34 -8.65 2.81
N ASP A 431 -7.28 -9.79 2.13
CA ASP A 431 -6.61 -11.01 2.62
C ASP A 431 -5.11 -10.81 2.81
N MET A 432 -4.46 -10.10 1.89
CA MET A 432 -3.00 -9.98 1.86
C MET A 432 -2.45 -9.03 2.93
N ARG A 433 -3.29 -8.14 3.49
CA ARG A 433 -2.81 -7.13 4.45
C ARG A 433 -2.16 -7.77 5.69
N ILE A 434 -2.68 -8.89 6.18
CA ILE A 434 -2.12 -9.59 7.35
C ILE A 434 -0.76 -10.23 7.07
N PHE A 435 -0.43 -10.53 5.80
CA PHE A 435 0.83 -11.20 5.46
C PHE A 435 2.07 -10.35 5.77
N ARG A 436 1.92 -9.02 5.80
CA ARG A 436 2.99 -8.08 6.24
C ARG A 436 3.19 -8.04 7.76
N ILE A 437 2.32 -8.70 8.53
CA ILE A 437 2.27 -8.65 10.00
C ILE A 437 2.57 -10.01 10.63
N PHE A 438 1.85 -11.06 10.25
CA PHE A 438 2.03 -12.38 10.88
C PHE A 438 3.31 -13.09 10.42
N GLU A 439 3.64 -14.22 11.06
CA GLU A 439 4.90 -14.98 10.83
C GLU A 439 6.18 -14.11 10.89
N GLY A 440 6.13 -13.09 11.75
CA GLY A 440 7.14 -12.05 11.90
C GLY A 440 6.78 -10.81 11.09
N ALA A 441 6.44 -9.72 11.78
CA ALA A 441 6.12 -8.45 11.12
C ALA A 441 7.31 -7.98 10.28
N ASN A 442 7.05 -7.43 9.09
CA ASN A 442 8.12 -7.07 8.16
C ASN A 442 9.13 -6.08 8.77
N ASP A 443 8.69 -5.16 9.62
CA ASP A 443 9.58 -4.22 10.32
C ASP A 443 10.53 -4.93 11.31
N VAL A 444 10.06 -6.00 11.96
CA VAL A 444 10.87 -6.84 12.85
C VAL A 444 11.83 -7.70 12.04
N LEU A 445 11.38 -8.27 10.92
CA LEU A 445 12.23 -9.06 10.03
C LEU A 445 13.32 -8.22 9.37
N ARG A 446 13.08 -6.94 9.07
CA ARG A 446 14.14 -6.00 8.66
C ARG A 446 15.22 -5.85 9.73
N MET A 447 14.82 -5.66 10.99
CA MET A 447 15.78 -5.61 12.10
C MET A 447 16.52 -6.94 12.25
N PHE A 448 15.82 -8.07 12.14
CA PHE A 448 16.44 -9.39 12.16
C PHE A 448 17.49 -9.57 11.06
N ILE A 449 17.17 -9.18 9.81
CA ILE A 449 18.11 -9.26 8.68
C ILE A 449 19.35 -8.41 8.96
N ALA A 450 19.17 -7.14 9.31
CA ALA A 450 20.28 -6.22 9.53
C ALA A 450 21.15 -6.64 10.72
N LEU A 451 20.54 -6.93 11.88
CA LEU A 451 21.28 -7.22 13.11
C LEU A 451 22.01 -8.56 13.05
N THR A 452 21.38 -9.59 12.51
CA THR A 452 22.00 -10.91 12.38
C THR A 452 23.19 -10.86 11.42
N GLY A 453 23.04 -10.20 10.27
CA GLY A 453 24.13 -10.00 9.31
C GLY A 453 25.28 -9.17 9.89
N ILE A 454 24.98 -8.05 10.56
CA ILE A 454 25.99 -7.20 11.22
C ILE A 454 26.70 -7.96 12.35
N GLN A 455 25.99 -8.80 13.11
CA GLN A 455 26.59 -9.59 14.18
C GLN A 455 27.66 -10.54 13.63
N LYS A 456 27.40 -11.19 12.48
CA LYS A 456 28.39 -12.03 11.80
C LYS A 456 29.58 -11.20 11.33
N ALA A 457 29.35 -10.10 10.60
CA ALA A 457 30.43 -9.22 10.14
C ALA A 457 31.30 -8.67 11.30
N GLY A 458 30.67 -8.34 12.44
CA GLY A 458 31.38 -7.90 13.63
C GLY A 458 32.20 -9.00 14.32
N LYS A 459 31.81 -10.27 14.22
CA LYS A 459 32.64 -11.41 14.67
C LYS A 459 33.87 -11.54 13.79
N ASP A 460 33.69 -11.55 12.48
CA ASP A 460 34.78 -11.66 11.49
C ASP A 460 35.79 -10.50 11.64
N LEU A 461 35.30 -9.27 11.85
CA LEU A 461 36.16 -8.10 12.07
C LEU A 461 37.00 -8.22 13.37
N ARG A 462 36.44 -8.76 14.44
CA ARG A 462 37.17 -9.00 15.70
C ARG A 462 38.24 -10.08 15.56
N GLU A 463 37.94 -11.14 14.81
CA GLU A 463 38.93 -12.19 14.50
C GLU A 463 40.10 -11.61 13.71
N LEU A 464 39.82 -10.78 12.70
CA LEU A 464 40.86 -10.05 11.96
C LEU A 464 41.69 -9.13 12.87
N GLN A 465 41.04 -8.36 13.75
CA GLN A 465 41.74 -7.50 14.72
C GLN A 465 42.63 -8.30 15.68
N ARG A 466 42.19 -9.49 16.13
CA ARG A 466 43.01 -10.38 16.96
C ARG A 466 44.19 -10.93 16.17
N ALA A 467 43.99 -11.34 14.92
CA ALA A 467 45.05 -11.81 14.03
C ALA A 467 46.12 -10.74 13.80
N LEU A 468 45.71 -9.48 13.58
CA LEU A 468 46.64 -8.34 13.44
C LEU A 468 47.48 -8.05 14.71
N LYS A 469 46.99 -8.42 15.91
CA LYS A 469 47.75 -8.31 17.17
C LYS A 469 48.80 -9.41 17.34
N ASN A 470 48.70 -10.52 16.61
CA ASN A 470 49.73 -11.57 16.52
C ASN A 470 50.04 -11.89 15.05
N PRO A 471 50.75 -10.99 14.35
CA PRO A 471 50.89 -11.06 12.90
C PRO A 471 51.73 -12.26 12.43
N LEU A 472 52.76 -12.64 13.19
CA LEU A 472 53.63 -13.79 12.87
C LEU A 472 52.87 -15.12 12.90
N GLY A 473 51.91 -15.28 13.82
CA GLY A 473 51.10 -16.49 13.94
C GLY A 473 49.89 -16.58 12.98
N ASN A 474 49.52 -15.48 12.31
CA ASN A 474 48.30 -15.40 11.49
C ASN A 474 48.52 -14.79 10.09
N MET A 475 49.76 -14.87 9.59
CA MET A 475 50.20 -14.20 8.36
C MET A 475 49.38 -14.59 7.13
N GLY A 476 48.93 -15.84 7.01
CA GLY A 476 48.05 -16.29 5.91
C GLY A 476 46.68 -15.59 5.89
N LEU A 477 46.07 -15.37 7.05
CA LEU A 477 44.78 -14.66 7.16
C LEU A 477 44.95 -13.17 6.83
N ILE A 478 46.04 -12.56 7.29
CA ILE A 478 46.36 -11.15 7.06
C ILE A 478 46.64 -10.89 5.58
N ILE A 479 47.42 -11.77 4.92
CA ILE A 479 47.69 -11.68 3.48
C ILE A 479 46.39 -11.86 2.68
N ALA A 480 45.57 -12.87 3.01
CA ALA A 480 44.30 -13.11 2.31
C ALA A 480 43.34 -11.92 2.41
N GLU A 481 43.16 -11.34 3.60
CA GLU A 481 42.28 -10.18 3.79
C GLU A 481 42.89 -8.89 3.21
N GLY A 482 44.21 -8.72 3.25
CA GLY A 482 44.92 -7.63 2.59
C GLY A 482 44.75 -7.65 1.08
N THR A 483 44.91 -8.82 0.46
CA THR A 483 44.74 -9.03 -0.99
C THR A 483 43.28 -8.77 -1.42
N LYS A 484 42.31 -9.23 -0.62
CA LYS A 484 40.88 -8.97 -0.82
C LYS A 484 40.53 -7.48 -0.72
N ARG A 485 41.07 -6.77 0.28
CA ARG A 485 40.87 -5.32 0.45
C ARG A 485 41.50 -4.51 -0.68
N VAL A 486 42.70 -4.88 -1.12
CA VAL A 486 43.39 -4.27 -2.27
C VAL A 486 42.58 -4.52 -3.56
N GLY A 487 42.15 -5.76 -3.81
CA GLY A 487 41.28 -6.10 -4.94
C GLY A 487 40.00 -5.25 -4.98
N ARG A 488 39.32 -5.05 -3.84
CA ARG A 488 38.14 -4.17 -3.74
C ARG A 488 38.44 -2.69 -3.97
N SER A 489 39.66 -2.23 -3.69
CA SER A 489 40.04 -0.83 -3.93
C SER A 489 40.32 -0.52 -5.39
N VAL A 490 40.71 -1.54 -6.18
CA VAL A 490 41.02 -1.42 -7.63
C VAL A 490 39.95 -2.04 -8.53
N GLY A 491 38.77 -2.38 -8.00
CA GLY A 491 37.64 -2.94 -8.77
C GLY A 491 37.82 -4.38 -9.25
N MET A 492 38.84 -5.09 -8.78
CA MET A 492 39.11 -6.52 -9.07
C MET A 492 38.73 -7.43 -7.87
N GLY A 493 37.87 -6.94 -6.98
CA GLY A 493 37.74 -7.42 -5.61
C GLY A 493 36.82 -8.61 -5.40
N GLY A 494 36.97 -9.72 -6.12
CA GLY A 494 36.31 -11.01 -5.77
C GLY A 494 34.77 -11.01 -5.67
N THR A 495 34.10 -9.92 -6.01
CA THR A 495 32.64 -9.73 -6.03
C THR A 495 32.08 -9.75 -7.46
N ASP A 496 32.93 -10.07 -8.44
CA ASP A 496 32.56 -10.15 -9.84
C ASP A 496 31.58 -11.31 -10.11
N LEU A 497 30.35 -10.96 -10.48
CA LEU A 497 29.28 -11.90 -10.80
C LEU A 497 29.21 -12.25 -12.30
N ARG A 498 30.02 -11.61 -13.13
CA ARG A 498 29.96 -11.72 -14.60
C ARG A 498 30.22 -13.14 -15.11
N SER A 499 31.05 -13.90 -14.43
CA SER A 499 31.34 -15.31 -14.78
C SER A 499 30.17 -16.26 -14.55
N PHE A 500 29.17 -15.87 -13.74
CA PHE A 500 28.02 -16.71 -13.41
C PHE A 500 26.78 -16.44 -14.28
N VAL A 501 26.83 -15.40 -15.12
CA VAL A 501 25.67 -14.95 -15.90
C VAL A 501 25.93 -14.99 -17.40
N VAL A 502 24.85 -15.04 -18.19
CA VAL A 502 24.92 -14.94 -19.65
C VAL A 502 25.32 -13.54 -20.12
N SER A 503 25.77 -13.42 -21.38
CA SER A 503 26.27 -12.17 -21.99
C SER A 503 25.32 -10.99 -21.85
N ASP A 504 24.02 -11.23 -21.96
CA ASP A 504 22.96 -10.22 -21.93
C ASP A 504 22.76 -9.57 -20.54
N LEU A 505 23.30 -10.20 -19.50
CA LEU A 505 23.16 -9.76 -18.11
C LEU A 505 24.46 -9.24 -17.50
N GLN A 506 25.52 -9.09 -18.28
CA GLN A 506 26.84 -8.64 -17.81
C GLN A 506 26.77 -7.26 -17.12
N ASN A 507 26.02 -6.31 -17.70
CA ASN A 507 25.81 -4.99 -17.09
C ASN A 507 25.02 -5.08 -15.77
N SER A 508 23.99 -5.91 -15.72
CA SER A 508 23.17 -6.11 -14.52
C SER A 508 23.94 -6.83 -13.40
N ALA A 509 24.83 -7.76 -13.76
CA ALA A 509 25.76 -8.41 -12.83
C ALA A 509 26.79 -7.41 -12.29
N GLN A 510 27.32 -6.52 -13.14
CA GLN A 510 28.21 -5.44 -12.71
C GLN A 510 27.51 -4.50 -11.70
N GLN A 511 26.27 -4.09 -11.98
CA GLN A 511 25.47 -3.29 -11.04
C GLN A 511 25.25 -3.98 -9.68
N CYS A 512 25.05 -5.31 -9.70
CA CYS A 512 24.93 -6.10 -8.48
C CYS A 512 26.24 -6.14 -7.70
N ALA A 513 27.38 -6.39 -8.38
CA ALA A 513 28.71 -6.39 -7.79
C ALA A 513 29.05 -5.03 -7.14
N GLU A 514 28.80 -3.92 -7.84
CA GLU A 514 29.00 -2.56 -7.30
C GLU A 514 28.14 -2.31 -6.05
N SER A 515 26.89 -2.79 -6.07
CA SER A 515 25.97 -2.69 -4.93
C SER A 515 26.49 -3.50 -3.72
N ILE A 516 27.03 -4.71 -3.95
CA ILE A 516 27.68 -5.55 -2.92
C ILE A 516 28.89 -4.83 -2.30
N ASP A 517 29.74 -4.25 -3.13
CA ASP A 517 30.95 -3.56 -2.68
C ASP A 517 30.62 -2.34 -1.82
N MET A 518 29.69 -1.50 -2.28
CA MET A 518 29.25 -0.33 -1.52
C MET A 518 28.56 -0.72 -0.21
N PHE A 519 27.74 -1.77 -0.23
CA PHE A 519 27.07 -2.29 0.96
C PHE A 519 28.09 -2.77 1.99
N SER A 520 29.06 -3.59 1.57
CA SER A 520 30.09 -4.14 2.44
C SER A 520 30.93 -3.03 3.10
N LYS A 521 31.36 -2.03 2.31
CA LYS A 521 32.08 -0.84 2.82
C LYS A 521 31.23 -0.08 3.85
N THR A 522 29.92 0.01 3.62
CA THR A 522 28.99 0.68 4.53
C THR A 522 28.83 -0.09 5.85
N ILE A 523 28.74 -1.43 5.82
CA ILE A 523 28.67 -2.26 7.02
C ILE A 523 29.95 -2.11 7.86
N GLU A 524 31.13 -2.18 7.24
CA GLU A 524 32.40 -1.98 7.95
C GLU A 524 32.47 -0.58 8.59
N SER A 525 32.10 0.46 7.84
CA SER A 525 32.05 1.84 8.35
C SER A 525 31.11 1.98 9.57
N LEU A 526 29.91 1.38 9.51
CA LEU A 526 28.95 1.41 10.61
C LEU A 526 29.47 0.66 11.84
N LEU A 527 30.09 -0.51 11.66
CA LEU A 527 30.68 -1.29 12.74
C LEU A 527 31.84 -0.56 13.41
N VAL A 528 32.72 0.08 12.62
CA VAL A 528 33.82 0.90 13.13
C VAL A 528 33.30 2.11 13.90
N LYS A 529 32.29 2.82 13.36
CA LYS A 529 31.74 4.03 13.97
C LYS A 529 30.94 3.77 15.25
N HIS A 530 30.16 2.68 15.30
CA HIS A 530 29.16 2.48 16.36
C HIS A 530 29.42 1.27 17.26
N GLY A 531 30.26 0.32 16.85
CA GLY A 531 30.53 -0.90 17.62
C GLY A 531 29.23 -1.61 18.03
N LYS A 532 29.11 -1.98 19.31
CA LYS A 532 27.89 -2.61 19.86
C LYS A 532 26.67 -1.67 19.87
N GLY A 533 26.87 -0.35 19.86
CA GLY A 533 25.78 0.64 19.87
C GLY A 533 25.02 0.73 18.55
N ILE A 534 25.42 -0.01 17.50
CA ILE A 534 24.70 -0.07 16.22
C ILE A 534 23.27 -0.58 16.37
N VAL A 535 22.98 -1.37 17.41
CA VAL A 535 21.64 -1.92 17.69
C VAL A 535 20.58 -0.83 17.91
N GLU A 536 21.00 0.35 18.39
CA GLU A 536 20.12 1.51 18.63
C GLU A 536 19.92 2.38 17.38
N ARG A 537 20.60 2.08 16.27
CA ARG A 537 20.59 2.88 15.04
C ARG A 537 19.52 2.41 14.05
N GLN A 538 18.29 2.24 14.54
CA GLN A 538 17.22 1.59 13.79
C GLN A 538 16.88 2.25 12.43
N PHE A 539 16.95 3.58 12.33
CA PHE A 539 16.77 4.28 11.04
C PHE A 539 17.77 3.80 9.98
N GLN A 540 19.04 3.64 10.36
CA GLN A 540 20.11 3.16 9.47
C GLN A 540 20.02 1.65 9.25
N LEU A 541 19.69 0.87 10.29
CA LEU A 541 19.47 -0.58 10.18
C LEU A 541 18.34 -0.94 9.20
N ALA A 542 17.27 -0.14 9.13
CA ALA A 542 16.20 -0.35 8.17
C ALA A 542 16.73 -0.24 6.71
N ARG A 543 17.58 0.76 6.44
CA ARG A 543 18.20 0.96 5.11
C ARG A 543 19.21 -0.14 4.79
N VAL A 544 19.93 -0.64 5.81
CA VAL A 544 20.80 -1.81 5.67
C VAL A 544 19.98 -3.03 5.27
N ALA A 545 18.86 -3.30 5.93
CA ALA A 545 17.99 -4.42 5.60
C ALA A 545 17.42 -4.31 4.17
N ASP A 546 16.89 -3.15 3.80
CA ASP A 546 16.35 -2.91 2.46
C ASP A 546 17.42 -3.09 1.38
N SER A 547 18.66 -2.64 1.64
CA SER A 547 19.77 -2.81 0.70
C SER A 547 20.18 -4.28 0.56
N ALA A 548 20.19 -5.05 1.66
CA ALA A 548 20.48 -6.48 1.61
C ALA A 548 19.39 -7.27 0.85
N ILE A 549 18.12 -6.91 1.06
CA ILE A 549 16.98 -7.46 0.30
C ILE A 549 17.17 -7.19 -1.19
N ASP A 550 17.40 -5.93 -1.58
CA ASP A 550 17.59 -5.55 -2.99
C ASP A 550 18.76 -6.30 -3.63
N ILE A 551 19.93 -6.38 -2.95
CA ILE A 551 21.09 -7.12 -3.46
C ILE A 551 20.80 -8.61 -3.67
N TYR A 552 20.14 -9.27 -2.71
CA TYR A 552 19.78 -10.69 -2.86
C TYR A 552 18.80 -10.91 -4.00
N THR A 553 17.79 -10.04 -4.13
CA THR A 553 16.83 -10.15 -5.24
C THR A 553 17.49 -9.95 -6.60
N MET A 554 18.48 -9.05 -6.72
CA MET A 554 19.28 -8.88 -7.94
C MET A 554 20.03 -10.17 -8.29
N GLY A 555 20.76 -10.74 -7.34
CA GLY A 555 21.48 -12.00 -7.54
C GLY A 555 20.54 -13.14 -7.96
N ALA A 556 19.37 -13.23 -7.33
CA ALA A 556 18.40 -14.28 -7.59
C ALA A 556 17.82 -14.21 -9.01
N VAL A 557 17.43 -13.01 -9.49
CA VAL A 557 16.91 -12.86 -10.86
C VAL A 557 17.97 -13.05 -11.94
N LEU A 558 19.22 -12.62 -11.67
CA LEU A 558 20.36 -12.88 -12.54
C LEU A 558 20.57 -14.37 -12.75
N SER A 559 20.49 -15.14 -11.66
CA SER A 559 20.62 -16.60 -11.67
C SER A 559 19.50 -17.27 -12.48
N ARG A 560 18.24 -16.93 -12.21
CA ARG A 560 17.09 -17.53 -12.91
C ARG A 560 17.08 -17.21 -14.41
N ALA A 561 17.30 -15.95 -14.78
CA ALA A 561 17.29 -15.52 -16.18
C ALA A 561 18.46 -16.13 -16.96
N SER A 562 19.66 -16.23 -16.35
CA SER A 562 20.80 -16.93 -16.96
C SER A 562 20.49 -18.40 -17.21
N ARG A 563 19.88 -19.09 -16.23
CA ARG A 563 19.40 -20.46 -16.39
C ARG A 563 18.36 -20.58 -17.52
N ALA A 564 17.45 -19.62 -17.66
CA ALA A 564 16.43 -19.63 -18.72
C ALA A 564 17.06 -19.64 -20.11
N VAL A 565 18.07 -18.78 -20.31
CA VAL A 565 18.82 -18.68 -21.58
C VAL A 565 19.65 -19.94 -21.83
N GLN A 566 20.39 -20.43 -20.82
CA GLN A 566 21.21 -21.63 -20.93
C GLN A 566 20.40 -22.88 -21.29
N LYS A 567 19.14 -22.95 -20.83
CA LYS A 567 18.20 -24.03 -21.16
C LYS A 567 17.39 -23.80 -22.44
N GLY A 568 17.52 -22.64 -23.09
CA GLY A 568 16.73 -22.30 -24.28
C GLY A 568 15.22 -22.22 -24.01
N LEU A 569 14.81 -21.75 -22.84
CA LEU A 569 13.37 -21.66 -22.50
C LEU A 569 12.67 -20.61 -23.39
N PRO A 570 11.42 -20.85 -23.83
CA PRO A 570 10.67 -19.88 -24.63
C PRO A 570 10.48 -18.50 -23.96
N SER A 571 10.53 -18.46 -22.62
CA SER A 571 10.41 -17.25 -21.82
C SER A 571 11.71 -16.49 -21.60
N ALA A 572 12.86 -17.02 -22.07
CA ALA A 572 14.17 -16.48 -21.75
C ALA A 572 14.32 -14.99 -22.10
N SER A 573 13.77 -14.55 -23.24
CA SER A 573 13.78 -13.14 -23.65
C SER A 573 13.04 -12.24 -22.65
N GLN A 574 11.84 -12.64 -22.22
CA GLN A 574 11.08 -11.90 -21.19
C GLN A 574 11.81 -11.88 -19.84
N GLU A 575 12.36 -13.02 -19.42
CA GLU A 575 13.10 -13.14 -18.15
C GLU A 575 14.33 -12.23 -18.13
N LEU A 576 15.03 -12.07 -19.27
CA LEU A 576 16.10 -11.10 -19.43
C LEU A 576 15.63 -9.66 -19.23
N LEU A 577 14.54 -9.25 -19.89
CA LEU A 577 14.01 -7.88 -19.76
C LEU A 577 13.63 -7.55 -18.31
N MET A 578 12.94 -8.47 -17.63
CA MET A 578 12.55 -8.29 -16.23
C MET A 578 13.75 -8.25 -15.29
N ALA A 579 14.77 -9.11 -15.50
CA ALA A 579 15.99 -9.09 -14.71
C ALA A 579 16.78 -7.78 -14.89
N GLN A 580 16.88 -7.26 -16.12
CA GLN A 580 17.57 -6.01 -16.41
C GLN A 580 16.90 -4.80 -15.74
N ILE A 581 15.58 -4.65 -15.87
CA ILE A 581 14.83 -3.58 -15.19
C ILE A 581 14.98 -3.72 -13.67
N TRP A 582 14.80 -4.93 -13.14
CA TRP A 582 14.86 -5.16 -11.70
C TRP A 582 16.22 -4.78 -11.14
N CYS A 583 17.31 -5.26 -11.75
CA CYS A 583 18.67 -4.93 -11.32
C CYS A 583 18.95 -3.43 -11.36
N GLN A 584 18.51 -2.74 -12.41
CA GLN A 584 18.71 -1.31 -12.52
C GLN A 584 17.96 -0.53 -11.42
N GLU A 585 16.69 -0.85 -11.18
CA GLU A 585 15.88 -0.19 -10.15
C GLU A 585 16.36 -0.54 -8.73
N ALA A 586 16.71 -1.80 -8.46
CA ALA A 586 17.23 -2.26 -7.18
C ALA A 586 18.59 -1.64 -6.86
N SER A 587 19.53 -1.60 -7.82
CA SER A 587 20.83 -0.95 -7.63
C SER A 587 20.67 0.54 -7.30
N ASN A 588 19.74 1.23 -7.98
CA ASN A 588 19.43 2.63 -7.67
C ASN A 588 18.86 2.82 -6.24
N ARG A 589 18.06 1.88 -5.75
CA ARG A 589 17.56 1.90 -4.36
C ARG A 589 18.68 1.64 -3.35
N VAL A 590 19.57 0.67 -3.61
CA VAL A 590 20.76 0.40 -2.80
C VAL A 590 21.63 1.65 -2.68
N GLN A 591 21.96 2.28 -3.81
CA GLN A 591 22.75 3.53 -3.82
C GLN A 591 22.08 4.62 -3.00
N ARG A 592 20.77 4.79 -3.13
CA ARG A 592 20.00 5.79 -2.37
C ARG A 592 20.05 5.51 -0.87
N ASN A 593 19.84 4.27 -0.45
CA ASN A 593 19.87 3.87 0.94
C ASN A 593 21.27 4.05 1.55
N ILE A 594 22.32 3.69 0.82
CA ILE A 594 23.70 3.90 1.24
C ILE A 594 24.04 5.39 1.37
N ASN A 595 23.60 6.23 0.42
CA ASN A 595 23.79 7.68 0.50
C ASN A 595 23.08 8.28 1.74
N ARG A 596 21.88 7.79 2.06
CA ARG A 596 21.14 8.21 3.26
C ARG A 596 21.82 7.82 4.55
N ILE A 597 22.45 6.64 4.60
CA ILE A 597 23.20 6.17 5.78
C ILE A 597 24.39 7.10 6.08
N HIS A 598 25.13 7.51 5.05
CA HIS A 598 26.35 8.32 5.20
C HIS A 598 26.09 9.83 5.27
N SER A 599 24.94 10.32 4.80
CA SER A 599 24.62 11.74 4.76
C SER A 599 24.43 12.35 6.15
N GLY A 600 25.16 13.45 6.44
CA GLY A 600 24.95 14.30 7.62
C GLY A 600 23.54 14.91 7.66
N THR A 601 23.07 15.46 6.53
CA THR A 601 21.71 15.99 6.37
C THR A 601 20.63 14.97 6.74
N TYR A 602 20.79 13.69 6.33
CA TYR A 602 19.84 12.64 6.70
C TYR A 602 19.94 12.23 8.16
N GLN A 603 21.11 12.29 8.78
CA GLN A 603 21.26 12.04 10.23
C GLN A 603 20.49 13.09 11.04
N GLU A 604 20.60 14.37 10.67
CA GLU A 604 19.77 15.43 11.26
C GLU A 604 18.28 15.23 10.96
N HIS A 605 17.95 14.83 9.74
CA HIS A 605 16.58 14.52 9.34
C HIS A 605 15.96 13.40 10.20
N TYR A 606 16.69 12.32 10.48
CA TYR A 606 16.22 11.26 11.37
C TYR A 606 15.98 11.75 12.79
N ALA A 607 16.83 12.65 13.30
CA ALA A 607 16.59 13.29 14.59
C ALA A 607 15.31 14.14 14.59
N LYS A 608 15.05 14.87 13.49
CA LYS A 608 13.82 15.64 13.29
C LYS A 608 12.59 14.73 13.27
N LEU A 609 12.63 13.62 12.52
CA LEU A 609 11.55 12.62 12.51
C LEU A 609 11.30 12.05 13.91
N ALA A 610 12.34 11.66 14.63
CA ALA A 610 12.22 11.16 16.00
C ALA A 610 11.58 12.21 16.93
N GLN A 611 11.93 13.49 16.78
CA GLN A 611 11.33 14.57 17.57
C GLN A 611 9.86 14.82 17.19
N VAL A 612 9.50 14.78 15.90
CA VAL A 612 8.11 14.87 15.45
C VAL A 612 7.28 13.77 16.11
N ALA A 613 7.77 12.53 16.06
CA ALA A 613 7.09 11.38 16.68
C ALA A 613 6.89 11.56 18.20
N ARG A 614 7.92 11.99 18.92
CA ARG A 614 7.83 12.26 20.36
C ARG A 614 6.80 13.33 20.69
N ASN A 615 6.73 14.42 19.91
CA ASN A 615 5.74 15.47 20.11
C ASN A 615 4.31 14.95 19.94
N ILE A 616 4.07 14.08 18.96
CA ILE A 616 2.76 13.44 18.74
C ILE A 616 2.38 12.58 19.95
N SER A 617 3.30 11.77 20.47
CA SER A 617 3.10 10.99 21.69
C SER A 617 2.78 11.87 22.92
N MET A 618 3.51 12.99 23.10
CA MET A 618 3.38 13.87 24.26
C MET A 618 2.11 14.73 24.28
N LEU A 619 1.67 15.25 23.13
CA LEU A 619 0.43 16.03 23.00
C LEU A 619 -0.80 15.27 23.52
N ARG A 620 -0.74 13.93 23.49
CA ARG A 620 -1.73 13.02 24.07
C ARG A 620 -1.61 12.85 25.58
N LEU A 621 -0.41 12.80 26.16
CA LEU A 621 -0.26 12.75 27.62
C LEU A 621 -0.87 14.01 28.26
N GLY A 622 -0.62 15.18 27.66
CA GLY A 622 -1.18 16.46 28.12
C GLY A 622 -2.70 16.53 28.01
N ARG A 623 -3.30 16.12 26.88
CA ARG A 623 -4.77 16.08 26.72
C ARG A 623 -5.44 14.97 27.53
N TYR A 624 -4.79 13.83 27.74
CA TYR A 624 -5.33 12.73 28.55
C TYR A 624 -5.31 13.06 30.06
N ILE A 625 -4.33 13.84 30.51
CA ILE A 625 -4.29 14.39 31.87
C ILE A 625 -5.29 15.56 32.02
N ALA A 626 -5.37 16.47 31.04
CA ALA A 626 -6.30 17.60 31.07
C ALA A 626 -7.78 17.18 30.94
N ALA A 627 -8.09 16.15 30.14
CA ALA A 627 -9.45 15.62 29.98
C ALA A 627 -9.99 14.91 31.23
N ARG A 628 -9.16 14.72 32.27
CA ARG A 628 -9.61 14.12 33.53
C ARG A 628 -9.83 15.10 34.67
N ASN A 629 -9.49 16.39 34.56
CA ASN A 629 -9.81 17.44 35.55
C ASN A 629 -9.30 18.82 35.08
N ASP A 630 -10.07 19.64 34.34
CA ASP A 630 -9.95 21.12 34.43
C ASP A 630 -11.08 21.92 33.72
N PRO A 631 -11.86 22.76 34.44
CA PRO A 631 -12.77 23.76 33.86
C PRO A 631 -12.10 24.90 33.07
N SER A 632 -10.77 25.04 33.09
CA SER A 632 -10.04 26.18 32.50
C SER A 632 -9.96 26.22 30.96
N SER A 633 -10.38 25.14 30.27
CA SER A 633 -10.34 25.06 28.80
C SER A 633 -11.28 26.05 28.08
N LYS A 634 -12.24 26.64 28.80
CA LYS A 634 -13.12 27.71 28.27
C LYS A 634 -12.44 29.09 28.21
N ALA A 635 -11.49 29.37 29.10
CA ALA A 635 -10.86 30.69 29.20
C ALA A 635 -9.91 31.00 28.04
N VAL A 636 -9.28 29.96 27.46
CA VAL A 636 -8.36 30.11 26.31
C VAL A 636 -9.13 30.44 25.01
N LEU A 637 -10.37 29.95 24.88
CA LEU A 637 -11.27 30.28 23.77
C LEU A 637 -11.86 31.70 23.90
N GLU A 638 -12.19 32.14 25.11
CA GLU A 638 -12.70 33.51 25.37
C GLU A 638 -11.63 34.60 25.24
N GLN A 639 -10.36 34.28 25.55
CA GLN A 639 -9.26 35.23 25.40
C GLN A 639 -8.84 35.42 23.94
N TYR A 640 -9.04 34.40 23.09
CA TYR A 640 -8.86 34.48 21.63
C TYR A 640 -9.95 35.35 20.96
N CYS A 641 -11.18 35.32 21.49
CA CYS A 641 -12.28 36.16 21.00
C CYS A 641 -12.11 37.66 21.33
N ARG A 642 -11.45 38.01 22.45
CA ARG A 642 -11.20 39.42 22.83
C ARG A 642 -10.02 40.08 22.10
N TRP A 643 -9.14 39.29 21.48
CA TRP A 643 -8.01 39.82 20.71
C TRP A 643 -8.43 40.28 19.30
N LEU A 644 -9.51 39.72 18.75
CA LEU A 644 -10.01 40.04 17.40
C LEU A 644 -10.68 41.42 17.28
N SER A 645 -10.94 42.12 18.39
CA SER A 645 -11.66 43.40 18.42
C SER A 645 -10.80 44.67 18.24
N THR A 646 -9.49 44.59 17.96
CA THR A 646 -8.61 45.79 18.00
C THR A 646 -7.76 46.12 16.78
N GLN A 647 -8.05 45.63 15.57
CA GLN A 647 -7.44 46.21 14.36
C GLN A 647 -8.43 46.47 13.24
N ALA A 648 -8.84 47.74 13.13
CA ALA A 648 -9.52 48.29 11.97
C ALA A 648 -8.77 49.53 11.47
N LYS A 649 -8.27 49.46 10.23
CA LYS A 649 -8.47 50.42 9.12
C LYS A 649 -7.27 50.43 8.14
N ALA A 650 -7.53 50.04 6.89
CA ALA A 650 -7.08 50.78 5.71
C ALA A 650 -7.91 50.37 4.47
N LYS A 651 -8.15 51.34 3.59
CA LYS A 651 -9.21 51.44 2.57
C LYS A 651 -8.99 50.63 1.28
N GLU A 652 -10.13 50.30 0.68
CA GLU A 652 -10.34 49.88 -0.72
C GLU A 652 -9.71 50.82 -1.77
N ARG A 653 -9.38 50.25 -2.93
CA ARG A 653 -9.68 50.87 -4.24
C ARG A 653 -9.70 49.85 -5.39
N ASN A 654 -10.81 49.85 -6.11
CA ASN A 654 -11.08 49.14 -7.37
C ASN A 654 -10.27 49.69 -8.56
N ARG A 655 -9.81 48.79 -9.44
CA ARG A 655 -9.87 48.90 -10.92
C ARG A 655 -9.44 47.57 -11.57
N PRO A 656 -10.12 47.07 -12.64
CA PRO A 656 -9.72 45.85 -13.31
C PRO A 656 -8.58 46.14 -14.30
N ALA A 657 -7.46 45.43 -14.13
CA ALA A 657 -6.36 45.36 -15.07
C ALA A 657 -6.36 43.97 -15.77
N PRO A 658 -5.65 43.77 -16.89
CA PRO A 658 -5.80 42.60 -17.76
C PRO A 658 -5.67 41.29 -16.98
N THR A 659 -6.47 40.28 -17.32
CA THR A 659 -6.53 38.97 -16.63
C THR A 659 -5.21 38.21 -16.76
N VAL A 660 -4.26 38.50 -15.88
CA VAL A 660 -3.08 37.66 -15.63
C VAL A 660 -3.55 36.46 -14.81
N ASN A 661 -3.25 35.24 -15.26
CA ASN A 661 -3.57 34.02 -14.52
C ASN A 661 -2.83 34.05 -13.17
N THR A 662 -3.57 34.00 -12.06
CA THR A 662 -3.02 34.10 -10.69
C THR A 662 -2.64 32.75 -10.07
N SER A 663 -2.82 31.63 -10.80
CA SER A 663 -2.46 30.29 -10.32
C SER A 663 -0.95 30.19 -10.07
N TYR A 664 -0.60 29.76 -8.86
CA TYR A 664 0.78 29.48 -8.48
C TYR A 664 1.37 28.40 -9.40
N MET A 665 0.64 27.29 -9.59
CA MET A 665 1.14 26.16 -10.37
C MET A 665 1.21 26.46 -11.86
N ALA A 666 0.23 27.17 -12.44
CA ALA A 666 0.27 27.49 -13.87
C ALA A 666 1.51 28.32 -14.24
N ASN A 667 1.88 29.29 -13.39
CA ASN A 667 3.08 30.11 -13.57
C ASN A 667 4.37 29.33 -13.27
N LEU A 668 4.34 28.39 -12.32
CA LEU A 668 5.49 27.55 -11.97
C LEU A 668 5.97 26.70 -13.16
N PHE A 669 5.07 26.18 -13.99
CA PHE A 669 5.43 25.44 -15.21
C PHE A 669 6.18 26.30 -16.25
N ARG A 670 6.07 27.63 -16.16
CA ARG A 670 6.85 28.60 -16.96
C ARG A 670 8.15 29.03 -16.28
N GLY A 671 8.46 28.48 -15.11
CA GLY A 671 9.59 28.91 -14.28
C GLY A 671 9.42 30.32 -13.73
N GLU A 672 8.17 30.74 -13.48
CA GLU A 672 7.80 32.00 -12.82
C GLU A 672 7.12 31.69 -11.49
N ILE A 673 7.31 32.57 -10.50
CA ILE A 673 6.64 32.47 -9.20
C ILE A 673 5.60 33.56 -9.10
N GLU A 674 4.33 33.14 -9.03
CA GLU A 674 3.19 33.99 -8.71
C GLU A 674 2.75 33.66 -7.28
N PRO A 675 3.23 34.39 -6.26
CA PRO A 675 3.08 33.98 -4.86
C PRO A 675 1.69 34.24 -4.28
N LEU A 676 0.84 35.04 -4.94
CA LEU A 676 -0.39 35.59 -4.34
C LEU A 676 -1.31 34.55 -3.71
N GLN A 677 -1.46 33.38 -4.33
CA GLN A 677 -2.34 32.29 -3.88
C GLN A 677 -1.69 31.35 -2.84
N VAL A 678 -0.42 31.58 -2.48
CA VAL A 678 0.34 30.70 -1.57
C VAL A 678 0.95 31.46 -0.41
N PHE A 679 1.50 32.66 -0.62
CA PHE A 679 2.21 33.44 0.39
C PHE A 679 1.61 34.87 0.50
N PRO A 680 1.21 35.31 1.70
CA PRO A 680 1.11 34.53 2.95
C PRO A 680 0.02 33.45 2.88
N TYR A 681 0.05 32.50 3.82
CA TYR A 681 -0.98 31.45 3.91
C TYR A 681 -2.35 32.10 4.14
N PRO A 682 -3.40 31.73 3.38
CA PRO A 682 -4.64 32.50 3.34
C PRO A 682 -5.38 32.52 4.69
N ASP A 683 -5.99 33.67 4.99
CA ASP A 683 -6.99 33.87 6.05
C ASP A 683 -8.11 34.77 5.50
N SER A 684 -9.02 34.16 4.74
CA SER A 684 -10.10 34.86 4.03
C SER A 684 -11.42 34.90 4.78
N LEU A 685 -11.49 34.29 5.98
CA LEU A 685 -12.71 34.22 6.77
C LEU A 685 -12.98 35.51 7.54
N LYS A 686 -14.22 36.00 7.45
CA LYS A 686 -14.72 37.08 8.30
C LYS A 686 -14.93 36.60 9.75
N PRO A 687 -14.88 37.49 10.76
CA PRO A 687 -15.09 37.11 12.16
C PRO A 687 -16.38 36.33 12.40
N GLU A 688 -17.49 36.75 11.78
CA GLU A 688 -18.81 36.12 11.94
C GLU A 688 -18.81 34.69 11.35
N GLN A 689 -18.08 34.49 10.25
CA GLN A 689 -17.92 33.16 9.65
C GLN A 689 -17.09 32.24 10.55
N LYS A 690 -16.03 32.76 11.20
CA LYS A 690 -15.23 31.98 12.17
C LYS A 690 -16.08 31.57 13.38
N GLU A 691 -16.92 32.47 13.88
CA GLU A 691 -17.85 32.19 14.98
C GLU A 691 -18.89 31.12 14.59
N LEU A 692 -19.52 31.25 13.42
CA LEU A 692 -20.47 30.26 12.90
C LEU A 692 -19.82 28.87 12.74
N ILE A 693 -18.63 28.79 12.14
CA ILE A 693 -17.93 27.51 11.99
C ILE A 693 -17.61 26.93 13.37
N GLY A 694 -17.15 27.76 14.31
CA GLY A 694 -16.85 27.35 15.67
C GLY A 694 -18.06 26.79 16.42
N SER A 695 -19.22 27.42 16.30
CA SER A 695 -20.45 26.99 16.98
C SER A 695 -21.00 25.67 16.46
N LEU A 696 -20.67 25.28 15.22
CA LEU A 696 -21.06 24.00 14.62
C LEU A 696 -20.16 22.82 15.04
N VAL A 697 -18.91 23.05 15.46
CA VAL A 697 -17.95 21.96 15.75
C VAL A 697 -18.47 21.03 16.85
N ASP A 698 -18.94 21.57 17.98
CA ASP A 698 -19.37 20.77 19.13
C ASP A 698 -20.68 19.99 18.86
N PRO A 699 -21.75 20.59 18.30
CA PRO A 699 -22.94 19.85 17.90
C PRO A 699 -22.64 18.72 16.90
N VAL A 700 -21.84 19.00 15.87
CA VAL A 700 -21.47 18.00 14.85
C VAL A 700 -20.61 16.89 15.43
N SER A 701 -19.69 17.21 16.34
CA SER A 701 -18.89 16.20 17.03
C SER A 701 -19.76 15.27 17.88
N ARG A 702 -20.72 15.83 18.64
CA ARG A 702 -21.67 15.04 19.45
C ARG A 702 -22.59 14.16 18.59
N PHE A 703 -23.01 14.65 17.43
CA PHE A 703 -23.74 13.82 16.46
C PHE A 703 -22.93 12.58 16.07
N PHE A 704 -21.63 12.73 15.81
CA PHE A 704 -20.77 11.59 15.48
C PHE A 704 -20.44 10.67 16.65
N GLU A 705 -20.51 11.13 17.90
CA GLU A 705 -20.40 10.26 19.08
C GLU A 705 -21.58 9.28 19.20
N GLY A 706 -22.77 9.68 18.74
CA GLY A 706 -23.96 8.82 18.70
C GLY A 706 -24.12 7.99 17.42
N TYR A 707 -23.29 8.23 16.40
CA TYR A 707 -23.35 7.55 15.11
C TYR A 707 -22.50 6.27 15.11
N ASP A 708 -23.11 5.14 14.72
CA ASP A 708 -22.40 3.86 14.57
C ASP A 708 -22.07 3.56 13.10
N PRO A 709 -20.81 3.72 12.67
CA PRO A 709 -20.38 3.46 11.28
C PRO A 709 -20.45 1.97 10.89
N VAL A 710 -20.38 1.05 11.85
CA VAL A 710 -20.47 -0.39 11.59
C VAL A 710 -21.92 -0.79 11.35
N LYS A 711 -22.85 -0.26 12.16
CA LYS A 711 -24.29 -0.43 11.95
C LYS A 711 -24.70 0.15 10.59
N ALA A 712 -24.27 1.36 10.26
CA ALA A 712 -24.58 1.98 8.97
C ALA A 712 -24.02 1.19 7.77
N GLU A 713 -22.80 0.65 7.87
CA GLU A 713 -22.23 -0.26 6.85
C GLU A 713 -23.08 -1.54 6.69
N LYS A 714 -23.53 -2.16 7.78
CA LYS A 714 -24.38 -3.37 7.74
C LYS A 714 -25.76 -3.09 7.13
N ASN A 715 -26.31 -1.90 7.38
CA ASN A 715 -27.60 -1.48 6.85
C ASN A 715 -27.54 -1.03 5.38
N GLY A 716 -26.34 -0.83 4.82
CA GLY A 716 -26.16 -0.25 3.48
C GLY A 716 -26.48 1.25 3.40
N GLY A 717 -26.53 1.94 4.55
CA GLY A 717 -26.88 3.35 4.63
C GLY A 717 -27.15 3.83 6.06
N PRO A 718 -27.16 5.17 6.28
CA PRO A 718 -27.72 5.76 7.50
C PRO A 718 -29.19 5.37 7.64
N ASP A 719 -29.67 5.21 8.88
CA ASP A 719 -31.09 5.03 9.13
C ASP A 719 -31.85 6.37 9.02
N GLU A 720 -33.18 6.30 8.91
CA GLU A 720 -34.05 7.46 8.68
C GLU A 720 -33.85 8.55 9.74
N ALA A 721 -33.71 8.17 11.01
CA ALA A 721 -33.47 9.10 12.11
C ALA A 721 -32.13 9.83 11.95
N THR A 722 -31.09 9.12 11.49
CA THR A 722 -29.80 9.73 11.19
C THR A 722 -29.93 10.71 10.02
N PHE A 723 -30.62 10.36 8.93
CA PHE A 723 -30.87 11.29 7.81
C PHE A 723 -31.63 12.54 8.25
N GLN A 724 -32.71 12.38 9.02
CA GLN A 724 -33.49 13.49 9.54
C GLN A 724 -32.65 14.44 10.39
N SER A 725 -31.81 13.88 11.27
CA SER A 725 -30.87 14.67 12.09
C SER A 725 -29.88 15.46 11.23
N MET A 726 -29.37 14.88 10.14
CA MET A 726 -28.47 15.58 9.22
C MET A 726 -29.16 16.78 8.54
N TRP A 727 -30.44 16.66 8.17
CA TRP A 727 -31.24 17.74 7.62
C TRP A 727 -31.50 18.85 8.64
N GLU A 728 -31.93 18.48 9.85
CA GLU A 728 -32.23 19.42 10.94
C GLU A 728 -30.99 20.22 11.37
N MET A 729 -29.82 19.60 11.33
CA MET A 729 -28.54 20.26 11.61
C MET A 729 -27.99 21.09 10.41
N GLY A 730 -28.65 21.05 9.25
CA GLY A 730 -28.20 21.73 8.03
C GLY A 730 -26.99 21.10 7.33
N LEU A 731 -26.58 19.88 7.72
CA LEU A 731 -25.37 19.22 7.20
C LEU A 731 -25.47 18.80 5.72
N MET A 732 -26.68 18.65 5.22
CA MET A 732 -26.94 18.31 3.82
C MET A 732 -26.93 19.55 2.90
N GLY A 733 -27.03 20.75 3.48
CA GLY A 733 -27.06 22.04 2.78
C GLY A 733 -25.96 23.01 3.22
N MET A 734 -24.78 22.52 3.63
CA MET A 734 -23.74 23.33 4.27
C MET A 734 -23.33 24.55 3.44
N GLN A 735 -23.18 24.38 2.13
CA GLN A 735 -22.74 25.46 1.22
C GLN A 735 -23.91 26.19 0.54
N ALA A 736 -25.16 25.80 0.79
CA ALA A 736 -26.30 26.47 0.19
C ALA A 736 -26.49 27.86 0.82
N PRO A 737 -26.84 28.89 0.03
CA PRO A 737 -27.22 30.20 0.55
C PRO A 737 -28.35 30.13 1.58
N GLU A 738 -28.35 31.06 2.55
CA GLU A 738 -29.40 31.16 3.58
C GLU A 738 -30.79 31.39 2.98
N GLU A 739 -30.90 32.13 1.88
CA GLU A 739 -32.18 32.38 1.19
C GLU A 739 -32.85 31.11 0.63
N TYR A 740 -32.10 30.01 0.52
CA TYR A 740 -32.62 28.70 0.14
C TYR A 740 -32.63 27.70 1.32
N GLY A 741 -32.45 28.19 2.56
CA GLY A 741 -32.48 27.41 3.79
C GLY A 741 -31.15 26.76 4.19
N GLY A 742 -30.04 27.12 3.56
CA GLY A 742 -28.71 26.57 3.85
C GLY A 742 -27.95 27.31 4.95
N LEU A 743 -26.74 26.83 5.24
CA LEU A 743 -25.85 27.42 6.26
C LEU A 743 -24.89 28.49 5.72
N ALA A 744 -24.86 28.68 4.39
CA ALA A 744 -23.93 29.58 3.69
C ALA A 744 -22.46 29.43 4.14
N LEU A 745 -22.02 28.21 4.47
CA LEU A 745 -20.65 27.99 4.92
C LEU A 745 -19.67 28.30 3.77
N PRO A 746 -18.62 29.09 4.04
CA PRO A 746 -17.53 29.25 3.10
C PRO A 746 -16.82 27.90 2.87
N ASN A 747 -16.04 27.79 1.80
CA ASN A 747 -15.32 26.55 1.46
C ASN A 747 -14.41 26.11 2.61
N THR A 748 -13.80 27.05 3.32
CA THR A 748 -12.99 26.74 4.51
C THR A 748 -13.82 26.15 5.65
N GLY A 749 -15.06 26.61 5.85
CA GLY A 749 -16.01 26.04 6.81
C GLY A 749 -16.47 24.65 6.40
N TYR A 750 -16.75 24.45 5.12
CA TYR A 750 -17.06 23.14 4.54
C TYR A 750 -15.91 22.14 4.73
N ALA A 751 -14.66 22.57 4.50
CA ALA A 751 -13.47 21.75 4.74
C ALA A 751 -13.35 21.34 6.22
N ARG A 752 -13.66 22.26 7.14
CA ARG A 752 -13.65 21.97 8.59
C ARG A 752 -14.69 20.94 8.99
N MET A 753 -15.91 21.01 8.45
CA MET A 753 -16.92 19.99 8.68
C MET A 753 -16.51 18.65 8.05
N GLY A 754 -15.91 18.67 6.86
CA GLY A 754 -15.34 17.50 6.21
C GLY A 754 -14.34 16.75 7.09
N GLU A 755 -13.46 17.45 7.83
CA GLU A 755 -12.53 16.82 8.77
C GLU A 755 -13.24 16.00 9.85
N LEU A 756 -14.32 16.53 10.43
CA LEU A 756 -15.10 15.84 11.46
C LEU A 756 -15.75 14.59 10.87
N VAL A 757 -16.36 14.72 9.70
CA VAL A 757 -16.99 13.61 8.98
C VAL A 757 -15.97 12.54 8.62
N GLY A 758 -14.81 12.90 8.06
CA GLY A 758 -13.78 11.95 7.65
C GLY A 758 -13.09 11.24 8.82
N ALA A 759 -12.99 11.90 9.98
CA ALA A 759 -12.57 11.27 11.22
C ALA A 759 -13.59 10.22 11.68
N ALA A 760 -14.89 10.49 11.56
CA ALA A 760 -15.96 9.55 11.88
C ALA A 760 -16.08 8.42 10.83
N ASP A 761 -16.56 8.71 9.62
CA ASP A 761 -16.89 7.71 8.61
C ASP A 761 -16.83 8.24 7.17
N LEU A 762 -15.96 7.62 6.36
CA LEU A 762 -15.82 7.95 4.94
C LEU A 762 -17.01 7.48 4.10
N GLY A 763 -17.73 6.43 4.52
CA GLY A 763 -18.96 6.02 3.83
C GLY A 763 -20.01 7.12 3.88
N LEU A 764 -20.22 7.69 5.07
CA LEU A 764 -21.09 8.84 5.28
C LEU A 764 -20.55 10.12 4.61
N ALA A 765 -19.23 10.32 4.59
CA ALA A 765 -18.62 11.41 3.83
C ALA A 765 -18.99 11.38 2.33
N VAL A 766 -19.07 10.20 1.73
CA VAL A 766 -19.52 10.05 0.34
C VAL A 766 -21.02 10.33 0.20
N VAL A 767 -21.86 10.01 1.18
CA VAL A 767 -23.28 10.40 1.17
C VAL A 767 -23.41 11.92 1.10
N PHE A 768 -22.71 12.65 1.99
CA PHE A 768 -22.71 14.11 1.97
C PHE A 768 -22.14 14.65 0.66
N GLY A 769 -20.96 14.16 0.25
CA GLY A 769 -20.25 14.65 -0.92
C GLY A 769 -21.01 14.44 -2.22
N ALA A 770 -21.53 13.22 -2.44
CA ALA A 770 -22.34 12.90 -3.61
C ALA A 770 -23.60 13.77 -3.68
N HIS A 771 -24.23 14.03 -2.55
CA HIS A 771 -25.41 14.86 -2.45
C HIS A 771 -25.11 16.34 -2.78
N GLN A 772 -24.21 17.00 -2.03
CA GLN A 772 -24.03 18.46 -2.10
C GLN A 772 -22.78 18.94 -2.83
N SER A 773 -21.67 18.19 -2.79
CA SER A 773 -20.45 18.62 -3.48
C SER A 773 -20.59 18.52 -5.00
N ILE A 774 -21.39 17.56 -5.47
CA ILE A 774 -21.61 17.32 -6.91
C ILE A 774 -23.07 17.14 -7.33
N GLY A 775 -23.92 16.52 -6.52
CA GLY A 775 -25.28 16.12 -6.90
C GLY A 775 -26.17 17.29 -7.29
N TRP A 776 -26.37 18.24 -6.37
CA TRP A 776 -27.11 19.48 -6.65
C TRP A 776 -26.21 20.70 -6.91
N LYS A 777 -24.88 20.56 -6.77
CA LYS A 777 -23.91 21.65 -6.98
C LYS A 777 -24.06 22.33 -8.35
N GLY A 778 -24.42 21.58 -9.38
CA GLY A 778 -24.70 22.13 -10.71
C GLY A 778 -25.79 23.20 -10.70
N VAL A 779 -26.89 22.98 -9.95
CA VAL A 779 -27.99 23.95 -9.81
C VAL A 779 -27.49 25.23 -9.14
N LEU A 780 -26.65 25.12 -8.12
CA LEU A 780 -26.06 26.29 -7.46
C LEU A 780 -25.17 27.11 -8.40
N LEU A 781 -24.30 26.44 -9.17
CA LEU A 781 -23.29 27.11 -10.01
C LEU A 781 -23.82 27.61 -11.36
N TYR A 782 -24.80 26.92 -11.94
CA TYR A 782 -25.26 27.14 -13.31
C TYR A 782 -26.77 27.29 -13.45
N GLY A 783 -27.52 27.11 -12.37
CA GLY A 783 -28.97 27.22 -12.41
C GLY A 783 -29.44 28.65 -12.65
N THR A 784 -30.55 28.80 -13.36
CA THR A 784 -31.29 30.07 -13.37
C THR A 784 -31.91 30.33 -11.98
N GLU A 785 -32.33 31.56 -11.71
CA GLU A 785 -32.98 31.88 -10.44
C GLU A 785 -34.25 31.07 -10.20
N GLU A 786 -35.00 30.77 -11.28
CA GLU A 786 -36.19 29.90 -11.23
C GLU A 786 -35.81 28.46 -10.87
N GLN A 787 -34.74 27.92 -11.48
CA GLN A 787 -34.24 26.58 -11.15
C GLN A 787 -33.74 26.51 -9.71
N LYS A 788 -32.99 27.51 -9.23
CA LYS A 788 -32.49 27.56 -7.86
C LYS A 788 -33.62 27.60 -6.83
N ARG A 789 -34.59 28.49 -7.02
CA ARG A 789 -35.78 28.61 -6.15
C ARG A 789 -36.61 27.33 -6.14
N LYS A 790 -36.73 26.64 -7.28
CA LYS A 790 -37.49 25.38 -7.37
C LYS A 790 -36.77 24.24 -6.65
N TYR A 791 -35.48 24.02 -6.90
CA TYR A 791 -34.81 22.77 -6.55
C TYR A 791 -33.94 22.83 -5.30
N ILE A 792 -33.26 23.95 -4.99
CA ILE A 792 -32.31 24.01 -3.87
C ILE A 792 -33.00 23.75 -2.52
N PRO A 793 -34.16 24.36 -2.19
CA PRO A 793 -34.82 24.08 -0.91
C PRO A 793 -35.14 22.60 -0.71
N GLN A 794 -35.57 21.89 -1.77
CA GLN A 794 -35.91 20.46 -1.69
C GLN A 794 -34.73 19.59 -1.21
N VAL A 795 -33.52 19.94 -1.66
CA VAL A 795 -32.27 19.23 -1.35
C VAL A 795 -31.47 19.89 -0.23
N VAL A 796 -32.02 20.89 0.45
CA VAL A 796 -31.35 21.56 1.57
C VAL A 796 -32.10 21.35 2.88
N ASN A 797 -33.43 21.34 2.84
CA ASN A 797 -34.28 21.06 4.00
C ASN A 797 -35.54 20.24 3.68
N GLY A 798 -35.83 19.99 2.40
CA GLY A 798 -37.01 19.24 1.96
C GLY A 798 -36.84 17.72 1.89
N GLY A 799 -35.78 17.15 2.46
CA GLY A 799 -35.58 15.69 2.54
C GLY A 799 -35.20 15.00 1.21
N THR A 800 -34.98 15.73 0.13
CA THR A 800 -34.69 15.14 -1.20
C THR A 800 -33.20 14.87 -1.38
N ILE A 801 -32.85 13.63 -1.72
CA ILE A 801 -31.47 13.26 -2.08
C ILE A 801 -31.21 13.61 -3.55
N ALA A 802 -30.05 14.22 -3.81
CA ALA A 802 -29.53 14.50 -5.14
C ALA A 802 -28.41 13.52 -5.54
N ALA A 803 -28.27 13.24 -6.84
CA ALA A 803 -27.15 12.45 -7.38
C ALA A 803 -26.56 13.03 -8.67
N PHE A 804 -25.26 12.79 -8.89
CA PHE A 804 -24.50 13.23 -10.05
C PHE A 804 -24.33 12.07 -11.05
N CYS A 805 -24.92 12.20 -12.24
CA CYS A 805 -25.15 11.09 -13.18
C CYS A 805 -24.31 11.25 -14.46
N LEU A 806 -23.01 10.96 -14.38
CA LEU A 806 -22.07 11.10 -15.50
C LEU A 806 -21.61 9.75 -16.06
N THR A 807 -21.03 8.91 -15.21
CA THR A 807 -20.35 7.66 -15.56
C THR A 807 -21.26 6.64 -16.24
N GLU A 808 -20.73 5.95 -17.24
CA GLU A 808 -21.41 4.90 -18.01
C GLU A 808 -20.53 3.65 -18.11
N PRO A 809 -21.10 2.47 -18.43
CA PRO A 809 -20.32 1.26 -18.62
C PRO A 809 -19.13 1.45 -19.57
N SER A 810 -19.29 2.24 -20.64
CA SER A 810 -18.23 2.56 -21.60
C SER A 810 -17.35 3.75 -21.26
N SER A 811 -17.74 4.60 -20.30
CA SER A 811 -17.23 5.98 -20.21
C SER A 811 -17.04 6.39 -18.74
N GLY A 812 -15.78 6.50 -18.31
CA GLY A 812 -15.41 6.93 -16.96
C GLY A 812 -14.49 8.15 -17.01
N SER A 813 -13.18 7.92 -17.14
CA SER A 813 -12.19 9.00 -17.29
C SER A 813 -12.41 9.82 -18.56
N ASP A 814 -12.85 9.19 -19.65
CA ASP A 814 -13.20 9.86 -20.91
C ASP A 814 -14.68 10.31 -20.88
N ALA A 815 -14.98 11.30 -20.05
CA ALA A 815 -16.34 11.81 -19.86
C ALA A 815 -16.97 12.41 -21.14
N GLY A 816 -16.17 12.77 -22.15
CA GLY A 816 -16.68 13.23 -23.44
C GLY A 816 -17.26 12.10 -24.30
N SER A 817 -16.95 10.84 -23.98
CA SER A 817 -17.36 9.65 -24.73
C SER A 817 -18.67 9.02 -24.26
N ILE A 818 -19.44 9.70 -23.40
CA ILE A 818 -20.75 9.21 -22.95
C ILE A 818 -21.70 9.00 -24.13
N ARG A 819 -22.61 8.04 -23.99
CA ARG A 819 -23.55 7.54 -25.00
C ARG A 819 -25.01 7.83 -24.67
N SER A 820 -25.37 8.05 -23.40
CA SER A 820 -26.73 8.49 -23.05
C SER A 820 -27.09 9.71 -23.90
N ARG A 821 -28.30 9.74 -24.46
CA ARG A 821 -28.70 10.71 -25.48
C ARG A 821 -30.02 11.36 -25.12
N ALA A 822 -30.08 12.68 -25.29
CA ALA A 822 -31.28 13.47 -25.15
C ALA A 822 -31.63 14.09 -26.52
N VAL A 823 -32.80 13.75 -27.06
CA VAL A 823 -33.29 14.27 -28.35
C VAL A 823 -34.33 15.36 -28.07
N LYS A 824 -34.12 16.56 -28.61
CA LYS A 824 -35.05 17.67 -28.47
C LYS A 824 -36.34 17.36 -29.22
N SER A 825 -37.50 17.60 -28.61
CA SER A 825 -38.80 17.44 -29.24
C SER A 825 -38.98 18.39 -30.41
N ALA A 826 -39.87 18.05 -31.35
CA ALA A 826 -40.09 18.83 -32.57
C ALA A 826 -40.59 20.26 -32.28
N ASP A 827 -41.38 20.45 -31.22
CA ASP A 827 -41.86 21.74 -30.74
C ASP A 827 -40.87 22.46 -29.81
N GLY A 828 -39.75 21.81 -29.47
CA GLY A 828 -38.73 22.33 -28.57
C GLY A 828 -39.12 22.40 -27.09
N SER A 829 -40.29 21.89 -26.70
CA SER A 829 -40.81 21.98 -25.33
C SER A 829 -40.07 21.09 -24.32
N HIS A 830 -39.47 19.99 -24.78
CA HIS A 830 -38.76 19.03 -23.92
C HIS A 830 -37.66 18.28 -24.67
N TYR A 831 -36.93 17.46 -23.93
CA TYR A 831 -35.99 16.47 -24.42
C TYR A 831 -36.48 15.08 -24.04
N VAL A 832 -36.24 14.08 -24.90
CA VAL A 832 -36.44 12.67 -24.58
C VAL A 832 -35.08 12.03 -24.33
N LEU A 833 -34.81 11.67 -23.08
CA LEU A 833 -33.56 11.08 -22.63
C LEU A 833 -33.65 9.54 -22.60
N ASN A 834 -32.67 8.90 -23.24
CA ASN A 834 -32.46 7.46 -23.22
C ASN A 834 -31.01 7.11 -22.89
N GLY A 835 -30.80 6.09 -22.06
CA GLY A 835 -29.47 5.57 -21.73
C GLY A 835 -29.37 4.94 -20.34
N SER A 836 -28.15 4.68 -19.92
CA SER A 836 -27.86 4.09 -18.61
C SER A 836 -26.62 4.72 -17.99
N LYS A 837 -26.62 4.88 -16.67
CA LYS A 837 -25.47 5.30 -15.88
C LYS A 837 -25.09 4.20 -14.91
N ILE A 838 -23.80 4.12 -14.56
CA ILE A 838 -23.26 3.07 -13.69
C ILE A 838 -22.51 3.68 -12.52
N TRP A 839 -22.60 3.02 -11.36
CA TRP A 839 -21.95 3.41 -10.11
C TRP A 839 -22.27 4.84 -9.66
N ILE A 840 -23.55 5.20 -9.73
CA ILE A 840 -24.01 6.51 -9.28
C ILE A 840 -24.23 6.48 -7.77
N SER A 841 -23.42 7.25 -7.04
CA SER A 841 -23.58 7.43 -5.60
C SER A 841 -24.93 8.08 -5.28
N GLY A 842 -25.70 7.45 -4.40
CA GLY A 842 -27.08 7.86 -4.11
C GLY A 842 -28.08 7.54 -5.21
N GLY A 843 -27.68 6.87 -6.31
CA GLY A 843 -28.55 6.61 -7.47
C GLY A 843 -29.81 5.80 -7.13
N GLY A 844 -29.75 4.89 -6.16
CA GLY A 844 -30.93 4.15 -5.70
C GLY A 844 -31.86 4.93 -4.77
N LEU A 845 -31.45 6.14 -4.34
CA LEU A 845 -32.16 6.95 -3.35
C LEU A 845 -32.61 8.32 -3.90
N ALA A 846 -31.89 8.86 -4.89
CA ALA A 846 -32.06 10.23 -5.34
C ALA A 846 -33.35 10.44 -6.14
N ASN A 847 -34.05 11.55 -5.83
CA ASN A 847 -35.20 12.05 -6.60
C ASN A 847 -34.84 13.26 -7.47
N LEU A 848 -33.70 13.91 -7.22
CA LEU A 848 -33.13 14.95 -8.07
C LEU A 848 -31.81 14.47 -8.68
N LEU A 849 -31.65 14.56 -10.00
CA LEU A 849 -30.49 14.02 -10.70
C LEU A 849 -29.88 15.10 -11.59
N THR A 850 -28.58 15.36 -11.44
CA THR A 850 -27.82 16.12 -12.45
C THR A 850 -27.32 15.13 -13.51
N VAL A 851 -27.96 15.10 -14.68
CA VAL A 851 -27.72 14.10 -15.73
C VAL A 851 -26.99 14.70 -16.93
N PHE A 852 -25.98 14.00 -17.44
CA PHE A 852 -25.22 14.39 -18.62
C PHE A 852 -25.53 13.46 -19.79
N ALA A 853 -25.92 14.04 -20.92
CA ALA A 853 -26.28 13.30 -22.14
C ALA A 853 -25.84 14.02 -23.40
N GLN A 854 -25.60 13.28 -24.48
CA GLN A 854 -25.33 13.82 -25.81
C GLN A 854 -26.60 14.44 -26.39
N THR A 855 -26.46 15.65 -26.92
CA THR A 855 -27.48 16.38 -27.67
C THR A 855 -26.88 16.83 -29.00
N GLU A 856 -27.66 16.79 -30.07
CA GLU A 856 -27.27 17.37 -31.35
C GLU A 856 -27.35 18.90 -31.27
N VAL A 857 -26.22 19.59 -31.42
CA VAL A 857 -26.14 21.05 -31.37
C VAL A 857 -25.65 21.59 -32.71
N THR A 858 -26.33 22.59 -33.24
CA THR A 858 -25.91 23.30 -34.45
C THR A 858 -24.79 24.29 -34.11
N ASP A 859 -23.64 24.14 -34.75
CA ASP A 859 -22.55 25.11 -34.64
C ASP A 859 -22.94 26.40 -35.36
N GLU A 860 -23.11 27.49 -34.60
CA GLU A 860 -23.57 28.79 -35.13
C GLU A 860 -22.66 29.37 -36.22
N LYS A 861 -21.36 29.05 -36.20
CA LYS A 861 -20.39 29.60 -37.17
C LYS A 861 -20.37 28.82 -38.48
N THR A 862 -20.60 27.52 -38.42
CA THR A 862 -20.44 26.62 -39.57
C THR A 862 -21.75 26.03 -40.07
N GLY A 863 -22.85 26.19 -39.33
CA GLY A 863 -24.14 25.55 -39.58
C GLY A 863 -24.12 24.02 -39.40
N LYS A 864 -22.97 23.42 -39.05
CA LYS A 864 -22.82 21.97 -38.93
C LYS A 864 -23.36 21.48 -37.61
N LYS A 865 -24.20 20.46 -37.66
CA LYS A 865 -24.67 19.75 -36.47
C LYS A 865 -23.57 18.86 -35.89
N ARG A 866 -23.41 18.87 -34.57
CA ARG A 866 -22.45 18.03 -33.85
C ARG A 866 -23.04 17.60 -32.52
N ASP A 867 -22.76 16.36 -32.12
CA ASP A 867 -23.04 15.92 -30.77
C ASP A 867 -22.15 16.66 -29.76
N LYS A 868 -22.80 17.23 -28.74
CA LYS A 868 -22.15 17.80 -27.57
C LYS A 868 -22.88 17.32 -26.32
N VAL A 869 -22.15 17.23 -25.22
CA VAL A 869 -22.75 16.91 -23.92
C VAL A 869 -23.54 18.12 -23.42
N THR A 870 -24.79 17.90 -22.99
CA THR A 870 -25.64 18.84 -22.26
C THR A 870 -25.91 18.31 -20.86
N ALA A 871 -25.98 19.21 -19.88
CA ALA A 871 -26.35 18.89 -18.51
C ALA A 871 -27.83 19.19 -18.29
N PHE A 872 -28.52 18.33 -17.55
CA PHE A 872 -29.94 18.43 -17.26
C PHE A 872 -30.20 18.24 -15.77
N ILE A 873 -31.20 18.96 -15.26
CA ILE A 873 -31.86 18.65 -13.99
C ILE A 873 -32.96 17.64 -14.32
N VAL A 874 -32.90 16.42 -13.78
CA VAL A 874 -33.89 15.37 -14.02
C VAL A 874 -34.52 14.97 -12.70
N GLU A 875 -35.84 15.10 -12.60
CA GLU A 875 -36.60 14.58 -11.47
C GLU A 875 -36.94 13.11 -11.74
N ARG A 876 -36.81 12.25 -10.73
CA ARG A 876 -37.25 10.84 -10.86
C ARG A 876 -38.73 10.74 -11.24
N GLY A 877 -39.54 11.71 -10.79
CA GLY A 877 -40.97 11.82 -11.06
C GLY A 877 -41.33 12.14 -12.51
N PHE A 878 -40.37 12.48 -13.39
CA PHE A 878 -40.66 12.69 -14.82
C PHE A 878 -41.07 11.40 -15.56
N GLY A 879 -40.97 10.24 -14.91
CA GLY A 879 -41.26 8.94 -15.51
C GLY A 879 -40.09 8.40 -16.33
N GLY A 880 -40.00 7.08 -16.47
CA GLY A 880 -38.93 6.42 -17.22
C GLY A 880 -37.57 6.33 -16.52
N VAL A 881 -37.46 6.78 -15.25
CA VAL A 881 -36.22 6.71 -14.45
C VAL A 881 -36.29 5.54 -13.48
N THR A 882 -35.43 4.53 -13.67
CA THR A 882 -35.33 3.36 -12.78
C THR A 882 -33.87 3.11 -12.37
N ASN A 883 -33.63 2.15 -11.46
CA ASN A 883 -32.29 1.84 -10.98
C ASN A 883 -32.11 0.34 -10.71
N GLY A 884 -30.86 -0.12 -10.78
CA GLY A 884 -30.46 -1.46 -10.34
C GLY A 884 -30.39 -1.57 -8.80
N PRO A 885 -30.08 -2.78 -8.28
CA PRO A 885 -29.83 -2.95 -6.86
C PRO A 885 -28.56 -2.20 -6.42
N PRO A 886 -28.38 -1.94 -5.11
CA PRO A 886 -27.12 -1.42 -4.57
C PRO A 886 -25.95 -2.35 -4.88
N GLU A 887 -24.83 -1.76 -5.30
CA GLU A 887 -23.61 -2.47 -5.71
C GLU A 887 -22.79 -2.96 -4.52
N ASP A 888 -22.33 -4.21 -4.60
CA ASP A 888 -21.38 -4.82 -3.66
C ASP A 888 -19.94 -4.34 -3.94
N LYS A 889 -19.33 -3.69 -2.96
CA LYS A 889 -18.03 -3.01 -3.08
C LYS A 889 -17.14 -3.21 -1.86
N MET A 890 -15.84 -2.97 -2.02
CA MET A 890 -14.82 -3.18 -0.98
C MET A 890 -15.11 -2.36 0.31
N GLY A 891 -15.35 -1.07 0.14
CA GLY A 891 -15.55 -0.09 1.21
C GLY A 891 -16.62 0.92 0.85
N ILE A 892 -16.73 1.98 1.66
CA ILE A 892 -17.79 3.00 1.64
C ILE A 892 -19.18 2.38 1.52
N LYS A 893 -19.39 1.24 2.18
CA LYS A 893 -20.61 0.43 2.07
C LYS A 893 -21.86 1.12 2.61
N CYS A 894 -21.69 2.11 3.49
CA CYS A 894 -22.74 3.02 3.93
C CYS A 894 -23.25 3.94 2.78
N SER A 895 -22.46 4.18 1.72
CA SER A 895 -22.94 4.94 0.58
C SER A 895 -23.68 4.03 -0.41
N ASN A 896 -24.92 4.39 -0.75
CA ASN A 896 -25.63 3.76 -1.86
C ASN A 896 -24.87 3.99 -3.18
N THR A 897 -24.77 2.96 -4.00
CA THR A 897 -24.17 3.03 -5.34
C THR A 897 -25.02 2.14 -6.24
N ALA A 898 -25.57 2.68 -7.32
CA ALA A 898 -26.46 1.92 -8.19
C ALA A 898 -26.30 2.30 -9.66
N GLU A 899 -26.72 1.41 -10.55
CA GLU A 899 -27.02 1.75 -11.94
C GLU A 899 -28.31 2.58 -12.01
N LEU A 900 -28.38 3.49 -12.97
CA LEU A 900 -29.60 4.23 -13.33
C LEU A 900 -29.95 3.96 -14.79
N TYR A 901 -31.23 3.81 -15.07
CA TYR A 901 -31.76 3.60 -16.42
C TYR A 901 -32.75 4.71 -16.74
N PHE A 902 -32.64 5.24 -17.96
CA PHE A 902 -33.49 6.29 -18.49
C PHE A 902 -34.13 5.75 -19.77
N ASP A 903 -35.45 5.60 -19.76
CA ASP A 903 -36.26 5.08 -20.87
C ASP A 903 -37.35 6.10 -21.21
N ASP A 904 -37.20 6.75 -22.36
CA ASP A 904 -38.09 7.81 -22.85
C ASP A 904 -38.44 8.92 -21.83
N VAL A 905 -37.45 9.33 -21.03
CA VAL A 905 -37.63 10.33 -19.97
C VAL A 905 -37.83 11.71 -20.60
N LYS A 906 -39.02 12.31 -20.39
CA LYS A 906 -39.35 13.64 -20.89
C LYS A 906 -38.83 14.72 -19.94
N ILE A 907 -37.72 15.35 -20.30
CA ILE A 907 -37.10 16.42 -19.53
C ILE A 907 -37.56 17.76 -20.10
N PRO A 908 -38.25 18.62 -19.33
CA PRO A 908 -38.65 19.95 -19.80
C PRO A 908 -37.47 20.77 -20.32
N ALA A 909 -37.66 21.61 -21.34
CA ALA A 909 -36.56 22.38 -21.94
C ALA A 909 -35.93 23.36 -20.94
N GLU A 910 -36.71 23.89 -20.00
CA GLU A 910 -36.26 24.75 -18.91
C GLU A 910 -35.38 24.03 -17.89
N ASN A 911 -35.27 22.70 -17.94
CA ASN A 911 -34.40 21.90 -17.07
C ASN A 911 -33.00 21.68 -17.65
N VAL A 912 -32.67 22.29 -18.80
CA VAL A 912 -31.29 22.40 -19.29
C VAL A 912 -30.46 23.25 -18.32
N LEU A 913 -29.29 22.75 -17.93
CA LEU A 913 -28.42 23.37 -16.94
C LEU A 913 -27.15 23.93 -17.61
N GLY A 914 -26.93 25.24 -17.52
CA GLY A 914 -25.75 25.92 -18.09
C GLY A 914 -25.73 26.06 -19.62
N GLY A 915 -26.84 25.75 -20.29
CA GLY A 915 -27.03 25.91 -21.74
C GLY A 915 -26.69 24.67 -22.57
N GLU A 916 -27.34 24.56 -23.73
CA GLU A 916 -27.19 23.44 -24.67
C GLU A 916 -25.73 23.29 -25.14
N GLY A 917 -25.22 22.06 -25.12
CA GLY A 917 -23.86 21.70 -25.54
C GLY A 917 -22.73 22.10 -24.58
N ASN A 918 -23.05 22.71 -23.43
CA ASN A 918 -22.06 23.13 -22.43
C ASN A 918 -21.87 22.13 -21.27
N GLY A 919 -22.54 20.98 -21.30
CA GLY A 919 -22.58 20.02 -20.22
C GLY A 919 -21.21 19.45 -19.81
N PHE A 920 -20.27 19.30 -20.75
CA PHE A 920 -18.90 18.88 -20.40
C PHE A 920 -18.19 19.91 -19.52
N LYS A 921 -18.33 21.21 -19.83
CA LYS A 921 -17.78 22.31 -19.01
C LYS A 921 -18.45 22.34 -17.64
N VAL A 922 -19.78 22.18 -17.60
CA VAL A 922 -20.55 22.10 -16.35
C VAL A 922 -20.04 20.96 -15.47
N ALA A 923 -19.90 19.74 -16.03
CA ALA A 923 -19.37 18.58 -15.31
C ALA A 923 -17.98 18.84 -14.73
N MET A 924 -17.05 19.36 -15.55
CA MET A 924 -15.68 19.61 -15.12
C MET A 924 -15.60 20.68 -14.02
N ASN A 925 -16.42 21.72 -14.10
CA ASN A 925 -16.45 22.77 -13.10
C ASN A 925 -17.08 22.32 -11.77
N ILE A 926 -18.11 21.47 -11.82
CA ILE A 926 -18.68 20.82 -10.62
C ILE A 926 -17.62 19.97 -9.92
N LEU A 927 -16.95 19.07 -10.65
CA LEU A 927 -15.90 18.20 -10.09
C LEU A 927 -14.73 19.05 -9.55
N ASN A 928 -14.29 20.07 -10.30
CA ASN A 928 -13.23 20.96 -9.86
C ASN A 928 -13.58 21.71 -8.56
N ASN A 929 -14.82 22.20 -8.45
CA ASN A 929 -15.30 22.84 -7.23
C ASN A 929 -15.44 21.86 -6.07
N GLY A 930 -15.82 20.60 -6.30
CA GLY A 930 -15.95 19.59 -5.23
C GLY A 930 -14.62 19.07 -4.67
N ARG A 931 -13.54 19.07 -5.47
CA ARG A 931 -12.26 18.43 -5.13
C ARG A 931 -11.58 18.94 -3.86
N PHE A 932 -11.69 20.23 -3.52
CA PHE A 932 -11.00 20.77 -2.34
C PHE A 932 -11.48 20.11 -1.03
N GLY A 933 -12.79 19.77 -0.95
CA GLY A 933 -13.41 19.19 0.24
C GLY A 933 -12.87 17.80 0.59
N MET A 934 -12.34 17.09 -0.41
CA MET A 934 -11.72 15.77 -0.23
C MET A 934 -10.45 15.85 0.62
N SER A 935 -9.65 16.90 0.44
CA SER A 935 -8.39 17.08 1.19
C SER A 935 -8.65 17.29 2.68
N GLY A 936 -9.66 18.11 3.03
CA GLY A 936 -10.11 18.29 4.43
C GLY A 936 -10.65 16.99 5.03
N THR A 937 -11.55 16.32 4.31
CA THR A 937 -12.12 15.03 4.74
C THR A 937 -11.04 14.00 5.07
N LEU A 938 -10.11 13.80 4.15
CA LEU A 938 -9.03 12.83 4.31
C LEU A 938 -8.00 13.26 5.37
N ALA A 939 -7.78 14.57 5.57
CA ALA A 939 -6.97 15.07 6.68
C ALA A 939 -7.57 14.70 8.05
N GLY A 940 -8.90 14.75 8.19
CA GLY A 940 -9.61 14.24 9.36
C GLY A 940 -9.44 12.73 9.55
N THR A 941 -9.59 11.94 8.48
CA THR A 941 -9.34 10.49 8.51
C THR A 941 -7.91 10.15 8.96
N MET A 942 -6.92 10.88 8.43
CA MET A 942 -5.52 10.69 8.81
C MET A 942 -5.27 11.02 10.28
N ALA A 943 -5.86 12.12 10.78
CA ALA A 943 -5.73 12.50 12.18
C ALA A 943 -6.25 11.38 13.12
N GLU A 944 -7.38 10.76 12.77
CA GLU A 944 -7.93 9.63 13.53
C GLU A 944 -7.03 8.38 13.48
N CYS A 945 -6.46 8.06 12.32
CA CYS A 945 -5.51 6.95 12.19
C CYS A 945 -4.23 7.18 13.02
N ILE A 946 -3.68 8.40 12.97
CA ILE A 946 -2.51 8.81 13.76
C ILE A 946 -2.81 8.71 15.25
N ARG A 947 -4.00 9.14 15.68
CA ARG A 947 -4.45 9.06 17.07
C ARG A 947 -4.40 7.61 17.58
N LYS A 948 -5.01 6.67 16.87
CA LYS A 948 -4.99 5.24 17.25
C LYS A 948 -3.57 4.66 17.24
N ALA A 949 -2.76 5.01 16.24
CA ALA A 949 -1.38 4.55 16.15
C ALA A 949 -0.51 5.06 17.32
N ALA A 950 -0.63 6.35 17.67
CA ALA A 950 0.10 6.95 18.78
C ALA A 950 -0.34 6.37 20.14
N GLU A 951 -1.64 6.14 20.34
CA GLU A 951 -2.16 5.46 21.54
C GLU A 951 -1.58 4.05 21.70
N HIS A 952 -1.54 3.29 20.61
CA HIS A 952 -0.91 1.97 20.64
C HIS A 952 0.59 2.08 20.91
N ALA A 953 1.29 3.00 20.26
CA ALA A 953 2.73 3.16 20.40
C ALA A 953 3.19 3.54 21.82
N THR A 954 2.39 4.37 22.49
CA THR A 954 2.66 4.88 23.85
C THR A 954 2.27 3.91 24.97
N SER A 955 1.51 2.86 24.66
CA SER A 955 1.05 1.87 25.64
C SER A 955 1.65 0.47 25.44
N ARG A 956 1.98 0.09 24.20
CA ARG A 956 2.49 -1.24 23.87
C ARG A 956 3.96 -1.40 24.27
N VAL A 957 4.27 -2.44 25.04
CA VAL A 957 5.64 -2.84 25.40
C VAL A 957 6.08 -4.06 24.59
N GLN A 958 7.22 -3.99 23.92
CA GLN A 958 7.93 -5.13 23.32
C GLN A 958 9.44 -4.97 23.42
N PHE A 959 10.16 -6.08 23.50
CA PHE A 959 11.61 -6.10 23.67
C PHE A 959 12.06 -5.21 24.84
N GLY A 960 11.30 -5.26 25.94
CA GLY A 960 11.60 -4.56 27.19
C GLY A 960 11.25 -3.08 27.26
N GLN A 961 10.68 -2.46 26.22
CA GLN A 961 10.32 -1.03 26.25
C GLN A 961 9.06 -0.69 25.44
N LYS A 962 8.52 0.52 25.63
CA LYS A 962 7.41 1.02 24.83
C LYS A 962 7.83 1.15 23.36
N ILE A 963 6.94 0.80 22.44
CA ILE A 963 7.31 0.77 21.02
C ILE A 963 7.53 2.17 20.43
N GLU A 964 7.02 3.24 21.05
CA GLU A 964 7.32 4.63 20.67
C GLU A 964 8.82 4.99 20.76
N ASN A 965 9.61 4.22 21.52
CA ASN A 965 11.05 4.43 21.64
C ASN A 965 11.84 3.84 20.45
N PHE A 966 11.20 3.00 19.62
CA PHE A 966 11.85 2.40 18.46
C PHE A 966 11.86 3.36 17.27
N GLY A 967 13.04 3.58 16.68
CA GLY A 967 13.23 4.53 15.58
C GLY A 967 12.38 4.21 14.34
N ASN A 968 12.10 2.93 14.07
CA ASN A 968 11.21 2.54 12.97
C ASN A 968 9.74 2.97 13.21
N VAL A 969 9.25 2.90 14.45
CA VAL A 969 7.91 3.38 14.83
C VAL A 969 7.87 4.91 14.80
N GLN A 970 8.92 5.57 15.31
CA GLN A 970 9.06 7.02 15.24
C GLN A 970 9.04 7.54 13.80
N GLU A 971 9.75 6.87 12.89
CA GLU A 971 9.73 7.21 11.48
C GLU A 971 8.31 7.17 10.90
N LYS A 972 7.55 6.10 11.18
CA LYS A 972 6.17 5.94 10.69
C LYS A 972 5.26 7.03 11.23
N LEU A 973 5.24 7.25 12.56
CA LEU A 973 4.43 8.30 13.18
C LEU A 973 4.76 9.70 12.63
N ALA A 974 6.04 10.02 12.46
CA ALA A 974 6.46 11.30 11.92
C ALA A 974 6.04 11.49 10.47
N ARG A 975 6.23 10.48 9.61
CA ARG A 975 5.77 10.50 8.22
C ARG A 975 4.26 10.64 8.15
N MET A 976 3.52 9.91 8.98
CA MET A 976 2.07 9.99 9.01
C MET A 976 1.59 11.40 9.34
N ALA A 977 2.18 12.04 10.35
CA ALA A 977 1.86 13.42 10.70
C ALA A 977 2.23 14.43 9.61
N MET A 978 3.39 14.29 8.96
CA MET A 978 3.74 15.14 7.82
C MET A 978 2.74 15.00 6.67
N HIS A 979 2.33 13.77 6.33
CA HIS A 979 1.32 13.52 5.31
C HIS A 979 -0.03 14.17 5.65
N GLN A 980 -0.46 14.07 6.91
CA GLN A 980 -1.67 14.73 7.39
C GLN A 980 -1.53 16.27 7.31
N TYR A 981 -0.42 16.82 7.80
CA TYR A 981 -0.16 18.25 7.83
C TYR A 981 -0.12 18.86 6.43
N VAL A 982 0.57 18.21 5.47
CA VAL A 982 0.62 18.66 4.07
C VAL A 982 -0.78 18.63 3.45
N SER A 983 -1.52 17.54 3.62
CA SER A 983 -2.87 17.39 3.03
C SER A 983 -3.85 18.43 3.59
N GLN A 984 -3.81 18.66 4.91
CA GLN A 984 -4.60 19.71 5.54
C GLN A 984 -4.19 21.10 4.99
N SER A 985 -2.88 21.35 4.86
CA SER A 985 -2.37 22.64 4.36
C SER A 985 -2.79 22.91 2.92
N MET A 986 -2.74 21.91 2.03
CA MET A 986 -3.23 22.05 0.66
C MET A 986 -4.73 22.32 0.62
N GLY A 987 -5.52 21.55 1.37
CA GLY A 987 -6.97 21.67 1.40
C GLY A 987 -7.45 23.05 1.85
N TYR A 988 -6.89 23.53 2.96
CA TYR A 988 -7.23 24.85 3.52
C TYR A 988 -6.65 26.00 2.69
N MET A 989 -5.50 25.83 2.03
CA MET A 989 -4.98 26.82 1.09
C MET A 989 -5.95 27.01 -0.08
N ILE A 990 -6.41 25.92 -0.71
CA ILE A 990 -7.35 26.00 -1.84
C ILE A 990 -8.69 26.55 -1.39
N ALA A 991 -9.23 26.08 -0.26
CA ALA A 991 -10.48 26.58 0.29
C ALA A 991 -10.39 28.09 0.58
N GLY A 992 -9.30 28.55 1.20
CA GLY A 992 -9.06 29.97 1.46
C GLY A 992 -8.94 30.80 0.19
N ASN A 993 -8.28 30.27 -0.85
CA ASN A 993 -8.18 30.93 -2.16
C ASN A 993 -9.54 31.05 -2.85
N MET A 994 -10.37 30.01 -2.78
CA MET A 994 -11.74 30.03 -3.31
C MET A 994 -12.60 31.07 -2.57
N ASP A 995 -12.49 31.11 -1.24
CA ASP A 995 -13.20 32.09 -0.40
C ASP A 995 -12.74 33.54 -0.65
N ALA A 996 -11.49 33.73 -1.07
CA ALA A 996 -10.94 35.02 -1.51
C ALA A 996 -11.33 35.41 -2.95
N GLY A 997 -12.09 34.58 -3.66
CA GLY A 997 -12.58 34.85 -5.01
C GLY A 997 -11.62 34.47 -6.14
N HIS A 998 -10.55 33.72 -5.86
CA HIS A 998 -9.69 33.19 -6.91
C HIS A 998 -10.41 32.11 -7.72
N THR A 999 -10.23 32.13 -9.05
CA THR A 999 -10.90 31.21 -9.99
C THR A 999 -9.93 30.25 -10.68
N ASP A 1000 -8.64 30.60 -10.75
CA ASP A 1000 -7.58 29.77 -11.32
C ASP A 1000 -6.93 28.89 -10.23
N TYR A 1001 -7.51 27.72 -9.94
CA TYR A 1001 -6.99 26.79 -8.92
C TYR A 1001 -7.09 25.31 -9.32
N HIS A 1002 -7.37 25.00 -10.59
CA HIS A 1002 -7.68 23.64 -11.04
C HIS A 1002 -6.49 22.68 -10.97
N LEU A 1003 -5.26 23.19 -11.17
CA LEU A 1003 -4.04 22.40 -11.00
C LEU A 1003 -3.82 22.04 -9.53
N GLU A 1004 -3.95 23.03 -8.66
CA GLU A 1004 -3.81 22.92 -7.21
C GLU A 1004 -4.86 21.95 -6.63
N ALA A 1005 -6.12 22.05 -7.08
CA ALA A 1005 -7.19 21.13 -6.69
C ALA A 1005 -6.95 19.69 -7.15
N ALA A 1006 -6.40 19.48 -8.34
CA ALA A 1006 -6.02 18.14 -8.80
C ALA A 1006 -4.84 17.58 -7.98
N ILE A 1007 -3.83 18.42 -7.69
CA ILE A 1007 -2.68 18.06 -6.86
C ILE A 1007 -3.13 17.65 -5.45
N SER A 1008 -3.99 18.44 -4.80
CA SER A 1008 -4.46 18.16 -3.44
C SER A 1008 -5.27 16.87 -3.37
N LYS A 1009 -6.12 16.60 -4.38
CA LYS A 1009 -6.87 15.33 -4.49
C LYS A 1009 -5.94 14.14 -4.59
N VAL A 1010 -4.97 14.18 -5.51
CA VAL A 1010 -4.00 13.10 -5.70
C VAL A 1010 -3.19 12.88 -4.42
N PHE A 1011 -2.64 13.95 -3.86
CA PHE A 1011 -1.81 13.89 -2.67
C PHE A 1011 -2.59 13.36 -1.46
N ALA A 1012 -3.75 13.95 -1.13
CA ALA A 1012 -4.51 13.60 0.06
C ALA A 1012 -5.02 12.16 0.04
N SER A 1013 -5.45 11.66 -1.13
CA SER A 1013 -5.94 10.28 -1.29
C SER A 1013 -4.83 9.24 -1.11
N GLU A 1014 -3.64 9.50 -1.64
CA GLU A 1014 -2.47 8.61 -1.46
C GLU A 1014 -1.86 8.74 -0.06
N ALA A 1015 -1.84 9.95 0.51
CA ALA A 1015 -1.43 10.20 1.88
C ALA A 1015 -2.33 9.47 2.88
N ALA A 1016 -3.66 9.55 2.74
CA ALA A 1016 -4.59 8.84 3.61
C ALA A 1016 -4.43 7.31 3.52
N TRP A 1017 -4.21 6.78 2.32
CA TRP A 1017 -3.94 5.36 2.11
C TRP A 1017 -2.68 4.92 2.87
N TYR A 1018 -1.57 5.66 2.70
CA TYR A 1018 -0.33 5.40 3.41
C TYR A 1018 -0.51 5.49 4.94
N VAL A 1019 -1.16 6.55 5.43
CA VAL A 1019 -1.35 6.77 6.86
C VAL A 1019 -2.19 5.66 7.50
N CYS A 1020 -3.27 5.24 6.86
CA CYS A 1020 -4.12 4.17 7.39
C CYS A 1020 -3.38 2.82 7.35
N ASP A 1021 -2.67 2.52 6.25
CA ASP A 1021 -1.86 1.30 6.13
C ASP A 1021 -0.77 1.20 7.22
N GLU A 1022 -0.07 2.30 7.49
CA GLU A 1022 0.96 2.35 8.53
C GLU A 1022 0.38 2.36 9.95
N ALA A 1023 -0.81 2.92 10.16
CA ALA A 1023 -1.50 2.78 11.44
C ALA A 1023 -1.81 1.31 11.74
N ILE A 1024 -2.30 0.55 10.75
CA ILE A 1024 -2.50 -0.90 10.87
C ILE A 1024 -1.17 -1.61 11.16
N GLN A 1025 -0.09 -1.20 10.51
CA GLN A 1025 1.23 -1.79 10.73
C GLN A 1025 1.74 -1.56 12.17
N ILE A 1026 1.56 -0.36 12.72
CA ILE A 1026 1.94 -0.02 14.10
C ILE A 1026 1.12 -0.83 15.11
N LEU A 1027 -0.18 -1.04 14.87
CA LEU A 1027 -1.05 -1.83 15.74
C LEU A 1027 -0.82 -3.35 15.61
N GLY A 1028 -0.10 -3.80 14.59
CA GLY A 1028 0.11 -5.22 14.30
C GLY A 1028 -1.21 -5.95 14.10
N GLY A 1029 -1.36 -7.14 14.71
CA GLY A 1029 -2.58 -7.95 14.57
C GLY A 1029 -3.86 -7.22 14.97
N ASN A 1030 -3.81 -6.31 15.96
CA ASN A 1030 -4.97 -5.50 16.36
C ASN A 1030 -5.48 -4.64 15.20
N GLY A 1031 -4.59 -4.09 14.37
CA GLY A 1031 -4.97 -3.23 13.26
C GLY A 1031 -5.70 -3.96 12.14
N PHE A 1032 -5.58 -5.29 12.06
CA PHE A 1032 -6.28 -6.14 11.10
C PHE A 1032 -7.67 -6.56 11.57
N MET A 1033 -7.95 -6.44 12.87
CA MET A 1033 -9.24 -6.81 13.47
C MET A 1033 -10.27 -5.69 13.28
N THR A 1034 -11.54 -6.08 13.06
CA THR A 1034 -12.66 -5.16 12.87
C THR A 1034 -12.86 -4.24 14.07
N SER A 1035 -12.57 -4.72 15.28
CA SER A 1035 -12.66 -3.96 16.53
C SER A 1035 -11.78 -2.69 16.55
N SER A 1036 -10.72 -2.65 15.74
CA SER A 1036 -9.89 -1.45 15.61
C SER A 1036 -10.55 -0.34 14.78
N GLY A 1037 -11.51 -0.67 13.91
CA GLY A 1037 -12.10 0.23 12.91
C GLY A 1037 -11.13 0.77 11.83
N LEU A 1038 -9.83 0.42 11.88
CA LEU A 1038 -8.86 0.85 10.87
C LEU A 1038 -9.06 0.11 9.56
N GLU A 1039 -9.40 -1.18 9.61
CA GLU A 1039 -9.62 -1.98 8.41
C GLU A 1039 -10.75 -1.41 7.52
N LYS A 1040 -11.84 -0.94 8.16
CA LYS A 1040 -12.94 -0.25 7.47
C LYS A 1040 -12.44 1.01 6.77
N LYS A 1041 -11.69 1.86 7.48
CA LYS A 1041 -11.12 3.08 6.89
C LYS A 1041 -10.19 2.75 5.72
N LEU A 1042 -9.36 1.71 5.81
CA LEU A 1042 -8.50 1.30 4.72
C LEU A 1042 -9.31 0.86 3.48
N ARG A 1043 -10.37 0.06 3.67
CA ARG A 1043 -11.32 -0.31 2.60
C ARG A 1043 -11.97 0.92 1.99
N ASP A 1044 -12.41 1.87 2.80
CA ASP A 1044 -13.10 3.07 2.36
C ASP A 1044 -12.18 4.00 1.54
N ILE A 1045 -10.91 4.16 1.95
CA ILE A 1045 -9.96 5.07 1.30
C ILE A 1045 -9.63 4.61 -0.13
N ARG A 1046 -9.67 3.30 -0.43
CA ARG A 1046 -9.16 2.79 -1.71
C ARG A 1046 -9.83 3.43 -2.93
N ILE A 1047 -11.11 3.76 -2.87
CA ILE A 1047 -11.83 4.42 -3.98
C ILE A 1047 -11.47 5.89 -4.15
N TYR A 1048 -10.94 6.56 -3.12
CA TYR A 1048 -10.53 7.97 -3.21
C TYR A 1048 -9.37 8.21 -4.20
N ARG A 1049 -8.63 7.16 -4.55
CA ARG A 1049 -7.58 7.18 -5.59
C ARG A 1049 -8.14 6.97 -7.03
N ILE A 1050 -9.43 6.67 -7.16
CA ILE A 1050 -10.09 6.27 -8.41
C ILE A 1050 -11.20 7.25 -8.81
N PHE A 1051 -12.18 7.50 -7.94
CA PHE A 1051 -13.31 8.38 -8.27
C PHE A 1051 -12.89 9.87 -8.28
N GLU A 1052 -13.79 10.77 -8.69
CA GLU A 1052 -13.51 12.23 -8.75
C GLU A 1052 -12.28 12.58 -9.64
N GLY A 1053 -12.02 11.73 -10.63
CA GLY A 1053 -10.81 11.72 -11.44
C GLY A 1053 -9.76 10.75 -10.87
N ALA A 1054 -9.50 9.66 -11.59
CA ALA A 1054 -8.47 8.71 -11.21
C ALA A 1054 -7.11 9.42 -11.10
N ASN A 1055 -6.33 9.08 -10.06
CA ASN A 1055 -5.09 9.81 -9.79
C ASN A 1055 -4.11 9.78 -10.96
N ASP A 1056 -4.08 8.68 -11.74
CA ASP A 1056 -3.25 8.56 -12.94
C ASP A 1056 -3.66 9.57 -14.03
N ILE A 1057 -4.96 9.82 -14.19
CA ILE A 1057 -5.50 10.81 -15.12
C ILE A 1057 -5.28 12.23 -14.61
N LEU A 1058 -5.42 12.45 -13.30
CA LEU A 1058 -5.15 13.77 -12.70
C LEU A 1058 -3.68 14.15 -12.80
N ARG A 1059 -2.73 13.20 -12.71
CA ARG A 1059 -1.31 13.44 -12.99
C ARG A 1059 -1.06 13.92 -14.42
N LEU A 1060 -1.69 13.28 -15.39
CA LEU A 1060 -1.62 13.71 -16.79
C LEU A 1060 -2.27 15.08 -16.97
N PHE A 1061 -3.44 15.32 -16.36
CA PHE A 1061 -4.11 16.61 -16.39
C PHE A 1061 -3.23 17.73 -15.83
N VAL A 1062 -2.61 17.54 -14.66
CA VAL A 1062 -1.71 18.52 -14.03
C VAL A 1062 -0.58 18.90 -14.99
N THR A 1063 0.08 17.90 -15.54
CA THR A 1063 1.26 18.14 -16.38
C THR A 1063 0.89 18.69 -17.75
N LEU A 1064 -0.10 18.12 -18.43
CA LEU A 1064 -0.50 18.57 -19.77
C LEU A 1064 -1.05 20.00 -19.73
N THR A 1065 -1.87 20.31 -18.73
CA THR A 1065 -2.43 21.66 -18.56
C THR A 1065 -1.31 22.65 -18.21
N GLY A 1066 -0.44 22.32 -17.26
CA GLY A 1066 0.72 23.17 -16.92
C GLY A 1066 1.66 23.40 -18.11
N ILE A 1067 1.97 22.35 -18.89
CA ILE A 1067 2.77 22.43 -20.11
C ILE A 1067 2.06 23.26 -21.20
N GLN A 1068 0.74 23.18 -21.32
CA GLN A 1068 -0.01 24.01 -22.27
C GLN A 1068 0.15 25.50 -21.95
N TYR A 1069 0.12 25.88 -20.67
CA TYR A 1069 0.43 27.24 -20.23
C TYR A 1069 1.89 27.63 -20.54
N ALA A 1070 2.85 26.71 -20.41
CA ALA A 1070 4.25 26.98 -20.75
C ALA A 1070 4.50 27.10 -22.27
N GLY A 1071 3.89 26.22 -23.06
CA GLY A 1071 4.06 26.17 -24.51
C GLY A 1071 3.41 27.34 -25.26
N SER A 1072 2.33 27.93 -24.74
CA SER A 1072 1.73 29.14 -25.31
C SER A 1072 2.71 30.32 -25.24
N HIS A 1073 3.43 30.46 -24.11
CA HIS A 1073 4.44 31.48 -23.93
C HIS A 1073 5.70 31.25 -24.79
N LEU A 1074 6.18 30.01 -24.91
CA LEU A 1074 7.29 29.70 -25.81
C LEU A 1074 6.96 30.04 -27.28
N LYS A 1075 5.72 29.84 -27.72
CA LYS A 1075 5.29 30.25 -29.07
C LYS A 1075 5.27 31.77 -29.23
N GLU A 1076 4.87 32.50 -28.20
CA GLU A 1076 4.91 33.96 -28.17
C GLU A 1076 6.35 34.45 -28.30
N LEU A 1077 7.28 33.88 -27.54
CA LEU A 1077 8.71 34.15 -27.66
C LEU A 1077 9.26 33.79 -29.05
N GLN A 1078 8.93 32.61 -29.60
CA GLN A 1078 9.35 32.22 -30.95
C GLN A 1078 8.80 33.17 -32.04
N ARG A 1079 7.55 33.64 -31.89
CA ARG A 1079 6.98 34.66 -32.78
C ARG A 1079 7.71 35.99 -32.64
N ALA A 1080 8.06 36.39 -31.42
CA ALA A 1080 8.87 37.57 -31.16
C ALA A 1080 10.24 37.48 -31.83
N PHE A 1081 10.95 36.35 -31.71
CA PHE A 1081 12.23 36.11 -32.38
C PHE A 1081 12.15 36.10 -33.91
N LYS A 1082 11.00 35.70 -34.50
CA LYS A 1082 10.74 35.78 -35.94
C LYS A 1082 10.49 37.20 -36.44
N ASN A 1083 10.14 38.13 -35.55
CA ASN A 1083 9.96 39.55 -35.88
C ASN A 1083 10.74 40.43 -34.87
N PRO A 1084 12.09 40.37 -34.92
CA PRO A 1084 12.95 40.85 -33.83
C PRO A 1084 12.92 42.37 -33.66
N THR A 1085 12.68 43.13 -34.74
CA THR A 1085 12.59 44.60 -34.73
C THR A 1085 11.37 45.12 -33.96
N ALA A 1086 10.25 44.39 -33.95
CA ALA A 1086 9.03 44.77 -33.22
C ALA A 1086 9.01 44.32 -31.75
N ASN A 1087 9.91 43.41 -31.34
CA ASN A 1087 9.87 42.76 -30.03
C ASN A 1087 11.22 42.76 -29.29
N LEU A 1088 12.10 43.73 -29.60
CA LEU A 1088 13.43 43.89 -29.01
C LEU A 1088 13.43 43.86 -27.47
N GLY A 1089 12.45 44.51 -26.82
CA GLY A 1089 12.35 44.53 -25.37
C GLY A 1089 12.06 43.15 -24.74
N LEU A 1090 11.20 42.36 -25.38
CA LEU A 1090 10.89 41.00 -24.92
C LEU A 1090 12.08 40.06 -25.13
N ILE A 1091 12.73 40.15 -26.30
CA ILE A 1091 13.90 39.35 -26.66
C ILE A 1091 15.09 39.68 -25.74
N PHE A 1092 15.35 40.95 -25.46
CA PHE A 1092 16.44 41.38 -24.59
C PHE A 1092 16.20 40.98 -23.13
N LYS A 1093 14.96 41.13 -22.64
CA LYS A 1093 14.56 40.69 -21.30
C LYS A 1093 14.69 39.17 -21.14
N GLU A 1094 14.29 38.39 -22.14
CA GLU A 1094 14.36 36.94 -22.06
C GLU A 1094 15.80 36.42 -22.27
N GLY A 1095 16.55 37.03 -23.19
CA GLY A 1095 17.96 36.73 -23.42
C GLY A 1095 18.83 37.03 -22.20
N SER A 1096 18.61 38.17 -21.53
CA SER A 1096 19.29 38.50 -20.27
C SER A 1096 18.88 37.57 -19.13
N ARG A 1097 17.58 37.28 -18.97
CA ARG A 1097 17.07 36.32 -17.97
C ARG A 1097 17.67 34.93 -18.13
N ARG A 1098 17.75 34.42 -19.36
CA ARG A 1098 18.37 33.11 -19.67
C ARG A 1098 19.89 33.12 -19.45
N ALA A 1099 20.58 34.18 -19.87
CA ALA A 1099 22.02 34.33 -19.65
C ALA A 1099 22.37 34.38 -18.15
N VAL A 1100 21.65 35.19 -17.37
CA VAL A 1100 21.80 35.28 -15.91
C VAL A 1100 21.57 33.91 -15.25
N ARG A 1101 20.45 33.24 -15.57
CA ARG A 1101 20.15 31.87 -15.06
C ARG A 1101 21.19 30.82 -15.45
N SER A 1102 21.83 30.94 -16.61
CA SER A 1102 22.88 30.02 -17.07
C SER A 1102 24.21 30.22 -16.35
N MET A 1103 24.48 31.43 -15.84
CA MET A 1103 25.67 31.78 -15.06
C MET A 1103 25.50 31.51 -13.55
N GLY A 1104 24.37 30.94 -13.12
CA GLY A 1104 24.10 30.61 -11.72
C GLY A 1104 23.58 31.77 -10.85
N TYR A 1105 23.45 32.98 -11.41
CA TYR A 1105 22.82 34.13 -10.77
C TYR A 1105 21.33 34.23 -11.19
N GLY A 1106 20.43 34.72 -10.34
CA GLY A 1106 19.00 34.91 -10.68
C GLY A 1106 18.12 33.64 -10.71
N GLY A 1107 18.43 32.65 -9.87
CA GLY A 1107 17.53 31.51 -9.58
C GLY A 1107 16.28 31.94 -8.79
N THR A 1108 15.35 31.01 -8.58
CA THR A 1108 14.17 31.27 -7.75
C THR A 1108 14.60 31.59 -6.31
N ASP A 1109 14.12 32.69 -5.73
CA ASP A 1109 14.35 33.00 -4.31
C ASP A 1109 13.00 33.07 -3.57
N LEU A 1110 12.84 32.20 -2.57
CA LEU A 1110 11.66 32.15 -1.70
C LEU A 1110 11.93 32.70 -0.30
N SER A 1111 13.17 33.12 0.00
CA SER A 1111 13.61 33.51 1.34
C SER A 1111 12.86 34.73 1.90
N THR A 1112 12.37 35.60 1.03
CA THR A 1112 11.59 36.80 1.38
C THR A 1112 10.15 36.48 1.80
N PHE A 1113 9.61 35.33 1.38
CA PHE A 1113 8.23 34.93 1.68
C PHE A 1113 8.09 34.16 2.98
N VAL A 1114 9.17 33.53 3.45
CA VAL A 1114 9.17 32.62 4.60
C VAL A 1114 9.74 33.26 5.88
N ALA A 1115 9.45 32.68 7.03
CA ALA A 1115 10.10 33.06 8.30
C ALA A 1115 11.57 32.60 8.35
N ASP A 1116 12.40 33.27 9.16
CA ASP A 1116 13.84 32.99 9.27
C ASP A 1116 14.19 31.50 9.48
N PRO A 1117 13.51 30.76 10.39
CA PRO A 1117 13.83 29.35 10.61
C PRO A 1117 13.62 28.45 9.38
N LEU A 1118 12.89 28.91 8.35
CA LEU A 1118 12.49 28.14 7.17
C LEU A 1118 13.29 28.50 5.91
N LYS A 1119 14.23 29.45 5.97
CA LYS A 1119 15.00 29.91 4.80
C LYS A 1119 15.77 28.78 4.09
N GLU A 1120 16.38 27.85 4.83
CA GLU A 1120 17.05 26.68 4.24
C GLU A 1120 16.07 25.76 3.50
N SER A 1121 14.91 25.48 4.10
CA SER A 1121 13.85 24.67 3.46
C SER A 1121 13.27 25.36 2.23
N ALA A 1122 13.19 26.70 2.24
CA ALA A 1122 12.78 27.49 1.10
C ALA A 1122 13.80 27.41 -0.04
N ALA A 1123 15.10 27.36 0.26
CA ALA A 1123 16.15 27.12 -0.73
C ALA A 1123 16.05 25.73 -1.38
N LEU A 1124 15.67 24.69 -0.62
CA LEU A 1124 15.39 23.36 -1.18
C LEU A 1124 14.18 23.37 -2.14
N CYS A 1125 13.12 24.10 -1.78
CA CYS A 1125 11.97 24.28 -2.66
C CYS A 1125 12.36 25.03 -3.94
N ALA A 1126 13.14 26.12 -3.81
CA ALA A 1126 13.67 26.88 -4.94
C ALA A 1126 14.54 26.03 -5.89
N ASP A 1127 15.47 25.21 -5.37
CA ASP A 1127 16.26 24.27 -6.19
C ASP A 1127 15.36 23.30 -6.96
N SER A 1128 14.28 22.84 -6.32
CA SER A 1128 13.29 21.95 -6.95
C SER A 1128 12.56 22.62 -8.11
N ILE A 1129 12.13 23.87 -7.91
CA ILE A 1129 11.47 24.71 -8.93
C ILE A 1129 12.39 24.95 -10.13
N ASP A 1130 13.64 25.32 -9.87
CA ASP A 1130 14.61 25.62 -10.92
C ASP A 1130 14.94 24.37 -11.75
N ARG A 1131 15.10 23.20 -11.11
CA ARG A 1131 15.30 21.92 -11.82
C ARG A 1131 14.09 21.52 -12.64
N PHE A 1132 12.90 21.66 -12.05
CA PHE A 1132 11.64 21.31 -12.69
C PHE A 1132 11.39 22.14 -13.94
N SER A 1133 11.47 23.47 -13.83
CA SER A 1133 11.25 24.39 -14.95
C SER A 1133 12.25 24.18 -16.10
N LYS A 1134 13.55 24.01 -15.79
CA LYS A 1134 14.58 23.66 -16.79
C LYS A 1134 14.26 22.35 -17.52
N THR A 1135 13.71 21.37 -16.80
CA THR A 1135 13.32 20.08 -17.38
C THR A 1135 12.10 20.21 -18.31
N ILE A 1136 11.09 20.98 -17.89
CA ILE A 1136 9.92 21.28 -18.73
C ILE A 1136 10.34 21.96 -20.04
N GLU A 1137 11.21 22.98 -19.95
CA GLU A 1137 11.72 23.69 -21.13
C GLU A 1137 12.48 22.73 -22.07
N ALA A 1138 13.39 21.93 -21.53
CA ALA A 1138 14.15 20.96 -22.33
C ALA A 1138 13.25 19.93 -23.03
N LEU A 1139 12.24 19.40 -22.34
CA LEU A 1139 11.30 18.43 -22.91
C LEU A 1139 10.37 19.05 -23.94
N LEU A 1140 9.90 20.29 -23.72
CA LEU A 1140 9.10 21.04 -24.68
C LEU A 1140 9.88 21.33 -25.97
N ILE A 1141 11.17 21.70 -25.86
CA ILE A 1141 12.05 21.89 -27.01
C ILE A 1141 12.23 20.56 -27.77
N LYS A 1142 12.46 19.46 -27.04
CA LYS A 1142 12.71 18.14 -27.63
C LYS A 1142 11.49 17.53 -28.33
N HIS A 1143 10.32 17.57 -27.68
CA HIS A 1143 9.14 16.82 -28.13
C HIS A 1143 8.05 17.69 -28.78
N GLY A 1144 8.08 19.00 -28.57
CA GLY A 1144 7.06 19.91 -29.11
C GLY A 1144 5.63 19.47 -28.74
N LYS A 1145 4.75 19.36 -29.75
CA LYS A 1145 3.38 18.87 -29.54
C LYS A 1145 3.32 17.38 -29.19
N GLY A 1146 4.33 16.58 -29.54
CA GLY A 1146 4.39 15.15 -29.25
C GLY A 1146 4.61 14.81 -27.77
N ILE A 1147 4.87 15.81 -26.92
CA ILE A 1147 5.02 15.59 -25.47
C ILE A 1147 3.76 14.99 -24.82
N VAL A 1148 2.60 15.18 -25.46
CA VAL A 1148 1.32 14.62 -24.99
C VAL A 1148 1.29 13.10 -24.98
N ASP A 1149 2.12 12.46 -25.82
CA ASP A 1149 2.23 11.01 -25.93
C ASP A 1149 3.33 10.42 -25.03
N GLN A 1150 4.09 11.25 -24.31
CA GLN A 1150 5.23 10.84 -23.48
C GLN A 1150 4.83 10.63 -22.01
N GLN A 1151 3.83 9.80 -21.75
CA GLN A 1151 3.23 9.68 -20.41
C GLN A 1151 4.18 9.16 -19.33
N PHE A 1152 5.19 8.34 -19.67
CA PHE A 1152 6.24 7.99 -18.71
C PHE A 1152 6.87 9.27 -18.13
N LEU A 1153 7.20 10.24 -18.98
CA LEU A 1153 7.81 11.51 -18.57
C LEU A 1153 6.79 12.40 -17.85
N LEU A 1154 5.57 12.50 -18.39
CA LEU A 1154 4.52 13.36 -17.83
C LEU A 1154 4.19 12.99 -16.38
N ILE A 1155 4.21 11.70 -16.03
CA ILE A 1155 3.95 11.26 -14.66
C ILE A 1155 5.05 11.72 -13.69
N ARG A 1156 6.33 11.64 -14.08
CA ARG A 1156 7.44 12.11 -13.23
C ARG A 1156 7.37 13.62 -13.01
N LEU A 1157 6.94 14.36 -14.03
CA LEU A 1157 6.70 15.80 -13.92
C LEU A 1157 5.51 16.10 -13.00
N ALA A 1158 4.43 15.33 -13.09
CA ALA A 1158 3.29 15.46 -12.19
C ALA A 1158 3.70 15.25 -10.72
N ASP A 1159 4.41 14.16 -10.44
CA ASP A 1159 4.89 13.86 -9.08
C ASP A 1159 5.85 14.95 -8.56
N SER A 1160 6.68 15.51 -9.44
CA SER A 1160 7.53 16.66 -9.09
C SER A 1160 6.72 17.91 -8.77
N ALA A 1161 5.69 18.21 -9.57
CA ALA A 1161 4.80 19.35 -9.35
C ALA A 1161 4.01 19.22 -8.04
N ILE A 1162 3.55 18.01 -7.70
CA ILE A 1162 2.87 17.70 -6.43
C ILE A 1162 3.82 17.97 -5.25
N ASP A 1163 5.06 17.46 -5.29
CA ASP A 1163 6.04 17.67 -4.22
C ASP A 1163 6.44 19.14 -4.06
N ILE A 1164 6.57 19.88 -5.17
CA ILE A 1164 6.86 21.32 -5.14
C ILE A 1164 5.71 22.11 -4.50
N TYR A 1165 4.47 21.85 -4.91
CA TYR A 1165 3.31 22.51 -4.30
C TYR A 1165 3.21 22.16 -2.81
N ALA A 1166 3.45 20.89 -2.44
CA ALA A 1166 3.46 20.44 -1.05
C ALA A 1166 4.47 21.21 -0.20
N MET A 1167 5.71 21.39 -0.69
CA MET A 1167 6.74 22.19 -0.01
C MET A 1167 6.28 23.64 0.17
N SER A 1168 5.74 24.26 -0.87
CA SER A 1168 5.28 25.65 -0.81
C SER A 1168 4.12 25.85 0.18
N CYS A 1169 3.15 24.92 0.23
CA CYS A 1169 2.05 24.97 1.18
C CYS A 1169 2.52 24.91 2.64
N VAL A 1170 3.41 23.96 2.99
CA VAL A 1170 3.89 23.81 4.37
C VAL A 1170 4.83 24.92 4.79
N LEU A 1171 5.66 25.43 3.87
CA LEU A 1171 6.50 26.61 4.12
C LEU A 1171 5.64 27.83 4.45
N SER A 1172 4.56 28.04 3.69
CA SER A 1172 3.65 29.15 3.92
C SER A 1172 2.90 29.03 5.25
N ARG A 1173 2.33 27.85 5.55
CA ARG A 1173 1.58 27.62 6.79
C ARG A 1173 2.47 27.76 8.03
N ALA A 1174 3.64 27.10 8.03
CA ALA A 1174 4.58 27.20 9.14
C ALA A 1174 5.10 28.64 9.31
N THR A 1175 5.27 29.39 8.23
CA THR A 1175 5.61 30.82 8.30
C THR A 1175 4.52 31.64 8.97
N LYS A 1176 3.24 31.42 8.62
CA LYS A 1176 2.10 32.04 9.30
C LYS A 1176 2.15 31.73 10.79
N SER A 1177 2.31 30.46 11.15
CA SER A 1177 2.38 30.03 12.54
C SER A 1177 3.51 30.69 13.34
N VAL A 1178 4.69 30.88 12.75
CA VAL A 1178 5.80 31.62 13.37
C VAL A 1178 5.49 33.10 13.53
N ARG A 1179 4.97 33.75 12.49
CA ARG A 1179 4.64 35.19 12.51
C ARG A 1179 3.54 35.52 13.51
N GLU A 1180 2.59 34.61 13.70
CA GLU A 1180 1.48 34.75 14.66
C GLU A 1180 1.83 34.22 16.06
N ASN A 1181 3.06 33.71 16.27
CA ASN A 1181 3.51 33.15 17.53
C ASN A 1181 2.57 32.06 18.10
N LEU A 1182 2.08 31.17 17.23
CA LEU A 1182 1.18 30.10 17.66
C LEU A 1182 1.93 29.04 18.50
N PRO A 1183 1.28 28.39 19.49
CA PRO A 1183 1.92 27.38 20.33
C PRO A 1183 2.49 26.17 19.54
N SER A 1184 1.98 25.91 18.35
CA SER A 1184 2.42 24.83 17.46
C SER A 1184 3.60 25.20 16.55
N ALA A 1185 4.04 26.46 16.53
CA ALA A 1185 4.99 26.98 15.53
C ALA A 1185 6.28 26.19 15.44
N GLU A 1186 6.88 25.82 16.57
CA GLU A 1186 8.12 25.03 16.59
C GLU A 1186 7.93 23.65 15.93
N HIS A 1187 6.81 22.99 16.23
CA HIS A 1187 6.50 21.67 15.67
C HIS A 1187 6.16 21.75 14.18
N GLU A 1188 5.45 22.80 13.75
CA GLU A 1188 5.16 23.05 12.34
C GLU A 1188 6.43 23.34 11.53
N VAL A 1189 7.36 24.14 12.08
CA VAL A 1189 8.68 24.37 11.48
C VAL A 1189 9.45 23.05 11.34
N LEU A 1190 9.41 22.19 12.37
CA LEU A 1190 10.08 20.90 12.37
C LEU A 1190 9.53 19.98 11.25
N MET A 1191 8.21 19.89 11.11
CA MET A 1191 7.55 19.11 10.06
C MET A 1191 7.85 19.68 8.66
N ALA A 1192 7.80 21.00 8.49
CA ALA A 1192 8.12 21.64 7.20
C ALA A 1192 9.58 21.38 6.79
N LYS A 1193 10.53 21.47 7.73
CA LYS A 1193 11.95 21.12 7.49
C LYS A 1193 12.12 19.67 7.05
N ALA A 1194 11.53 18.74 7.80
CA ALA A 1194 11.61 17.32 7.50
C ALA A 1194 10.97 16.99 6.13
N TRP A 1195 9.82 17.59 5.83
CA TRP A 1195 9.13 17.41 4.55
C TRP A 1195 9.96 17.91 3.35
N CYS A 1196 10.49 19.13 3.42
CA CYS A 1196 11.22 19.74 2.30
C CYS A 1196 12.50 18.97 1.93
N VAL A 1197 13.18 18.35 2.89
CA VAL A 1197 14.35 17.49 2.61
C VAL A 1197 13.95 16.30 1.74
N GLU A 1198 12.88 15.60 2.10
CA GLU A 1198 12.45 14.42 1.36
C GLU A 1198 11.78 14.73 0.03
N ALA A 1199 10.98 15.81 -0.02
CA ALA A 1199 10.31 16.25 -1.23
C ALA A 1199 11.33 16.74 -2.28
N ASN A 1200 12.35 17.51 -1.89
CA ASN A 1200 13.43 17.90 -2.81
C ASN A 1200 14.14 16.68 -3.40
N ASP A 1201 14.45 15.67 -2.57
CA ASP A 1201 15.08 14.43 -3.06
C ASP A 1201 14.19 13.69 -4.06
N ARG A 1202 12.88 13.61 -3.82
CA ARG A 1202 11.92 13.00 -4.76
C ARG A 1202 11.86 13.77 -6.07
N VAL A 1203 11.81 15.10 -6.04
CA VAL A 1203 11.86 15.94 -7.25
C VAL A 1203 13.14 15.68 -8.04
N ARG A 1204 14.30 15.65 -7.37
CA ARG A 1204 15.60 15.36 -8.03
C ARG A 1204 15.61 14.00 -8.71
N ILE A 1205 15.02 12.98 -8.08
CA ILE A 1205 14.90 11.63 -8.66
C ILE A 1205 13.99 11.64 -9.88
N ASN A 1206 12.82 12.26 -9.78
CA ASN A 1206 11.84 12.30 -10.86
C ASN A 1206 12.34 13.08 -12.08
N VAL A 1207 12.97 14.24 -11.86
CA VAL A 1207 13.64 15.01 -12.92
C VAL A 1207 14.77 14.20 -13.57
N ARG A 1208 15.57 13.47 -12.79
CA ARG A 1208 16.61 12.59 -13.34
C ARG A 1208 16.01 11.46 -14.18
N ARG A 1209 14.92 10.83 -13.73
CA ARG A 1209 14.19 9.79 -14.48
C ARG A 1209 13.54 10.30 -15.76
N ALA A 1210 13.26 11.59 -15.85
CA ALA A 1210 12.71 12.22 -17.05
C ALA A 1210 13.76 12.63 -18.09
N THR A 1211 15.05 12.66 -17.73
CA THR A 1211 16.12 13.25 -18.56
C THR A 1211 17.31 12.34 -18.82
N ASN A 1212 17.60 11.38 -17.94
CA ASN A 1212 18.78 10.53 -18.06
C ASN A 1212 18.55 9.33 -19.00
N GLY A 1213 19.45 9.16 -19.97
CA GLY A 1213 19.31 8.17 -21.05
C GLY A 1213 19.18 6.70 -20.61
N VAL A 1214 19.70 6.32 -19.43
CA VAL A 1214 19.54 4.95 -18.90
C VAL A 1214 18.08 4.69 -18.52
N PHE A 1215 17.46 5.62 -17.78
CA PHE A 1215 16.04 5.48 -17.41
C PHE A 1215 15.12 5.57 -18.63
N LEU A 1216 15.46 6.40 -19.62
CA LEU A 1216 14.67 6.50 -20.85
C LEU A 1216 14.62 5.17 -21.62
N LYS A 1217 15.74 4.43 -21.71
CA LYS A 1217 15.77 3.09 -22.33
C LYS A 1217 14.96 2.05 -21.56
N ASN A 1218 14.83 2.21 -20.24
CA ASN A 1218 14.02 1.29 -19.45
C ASN A 1218 12.52 1.37 -19.81
N TYR A 1219 12.03 2.53 -20.25
CA TYR A 1219 10.63 2.70 -20.64
C TYR A 1219 10.28 1.87 -21.89
N ASP A 1220 11.18 1.76 -22.86
CA ASP A 1220 11.00 0.85 -24.00
C ASP A 1220 10.92 -0.61 -23.55
N THR A 1221 11.77 -0.97 -22.57
CA THR A 1221 11.79 -2.33 -21.99
C THR A 1221 10.50 -2.63 -21.22
N MET A 1222 9.98 -1.67 -20.44
CA MET A 1222 8.68 -1.79 -19.77
C MET A 1222 7.55 -1.94 -20.79
N SER A 1223 7.56 -1.15 -21.87
CA SER A 1223 6.59 -1.26 -22.96
C SER A 1223 6.60 -2.67 -23.59
N ALA A 1224 7.77 -3.22 -23.85
CA ALA A 1224 7.91 -4.58 -24.40
C ALA A 1224 7.37 -5.65 -23.45
N ILE A 1225 7.72 -5.60 -22.16
CA ILE A 1225 7.21 -6.52 -21.14
C ILE A 1225 5.68 -6.48 -21.08
N ALA A 1226 5.09 -5.28 -21.01
CA ALA A 1226 3.64 -5.11 -20.94
C ALA A 1226 2.93 -5.66 -22.18
N LYS A 1227 3.46 -5.39 -23.38
CA LYS A 1227 2.91 -5.93 -24.64
C LYS A 1227 2.97 -7.45 -24.68
N ASN A 1228 4.08 -8.05 -24.22
CA ASN A 1228 4.22 -9.51 -24.17
C ASN A 1228 3.22 -10.15 -23.21
N ILE A 1229 2.96 -9.53 -22.06
CA ILE A 1229 1.96 -9.98 -21.08
C ILE A 1229 0.55 -9.94 -21.69
N CYS A 1230 0.20 -8.82 -22.33
CA CYS A 1230 -1.11 -8.67 -22.99
C CYS A 1230 -1.28 -9.64 -24.17
N ALA A 1231 -0.23 -9.88 -24.96
CA ALA A 1231 -0.25 -10.85 -26.05
C ALA A 1231 -0.47 -12.29 -25.56
N ARG A 1232 -0.02 -12.62 -24.35
CA ARG A 1232 -0.24 -13.91 -23.69
C ARG A 1232 -1.49 -13.94 -22.80
N GLN A 1233 -2.17 -12.81 -22.61
CA GLN A 1233 -3.23 -12.62 -21.63
C GLN A 1233 -2.83 -13.07 -20.21
N GLY A 1234 -1.56 -12.89 -19.84
CA GLY A 1234 -1.03 -13.37 -18.57
C GLY A 1234 0.48 -13.31 -18.45
N VAL A 1235 1.01 -13.92 -17.39
CA VAL A 1235 2.46 -14.01 -17.18
C VAL A 1235 3.11 -14.83 -18.30
N VAL A 1236 4.25 -14.36 -18.82
CA VAL A 1236 4.91 -14.96 -20.00
C VAL A 1236 5.84 -16.10 -19.60
N GLN A 1237 6.50 -15.95 -18.46
CA GLN A 1237 7.41 -16.95 -17.90
C GLN A 1237 6.66 -18.15 -17.34
N THR A 1238 7.20 -19.35 -17.55
CA THR A 1238 6.77 -20.53 -16.80
C THR A 1238 7.30 -20.46 -15.37
N ASN A 1239 6.68 -21.21 -14.45
CA ASN A 1239 7.27 -21.37 -13.12
C ASN A 1239 8.65 -22.05 -13.22
N PRO A 1240 9.53 -21.88 -12.22
CA PRO A 1240 10.90 -22.39 -12.27
C PRO A 1240 11.03 -23.91 -12.40
N VAL A 1241 9.98 -24.67 -12.05
CA VAL A 1241 9.96 -26.14 -12.12
C VAL A 1241 9.31 -26.68 -13.42
N GLY A 1242 8.88 -25.80 -14.33
CA GLY A 1242 8.46 -26.16 -15.69
C GLY A 1242 7.09 -26.85 -15.80
N MET A 1243 6.24 -26.78 -14.78
CA MET A 1243 4.95 -27.50 -14.73
C MET A 1243 3.78 -26.54 -14.88
N VAL A 1244 3.13 -26.50 -16.05
CA VAL A 1244 2.03 -25.55 -16.33
C VAL A 1244 0.77 -25.94 -15.57
#